data_AF-A0A1Z8A6B5-F1
#
_entry.id   AF-A0A1Z8A6B5-F1
#
_cell.length_a   1.000
_cell.length_b   1.000
_cell.length_c   1.000
_cell.angle_alpha   90.00
_cell.angle_beta   90.00
_cell.angle_gamma   90.00
#
_symmetry.space_group_name_H-M   'P 1'
#
loop_
_entity.id
_entity.type
_entity.pdbx_description
1 polymer ?
#
loop_
_entity_poly.entity_id
_entity_poly.type
_entity_poly.pdbx_seq_one_letter_code
_entity_poly.pdbx_strand_id
1 'polypeptide(L)'
;MNHQLTTASPLLRLAQLGALIALLSGCGGQSSSDQTPSSENTNTDTALELPASASNGTSSKIFSSECVESSKALAEEITNPDFSLVGRNALGSAGDYLLANDQAAFVISGLGQQKTYYHYSGILIDAVPVSDCEQSGDDIFYELALMIARANLAVTASRMRAFRGDSIEVINDGSDGKAAIIRVHGEDDYYWLAETVLMQESQQNDLLLGYSEPFGLDIAVDYILEPNSPTLKIEYKLTNKTDRFNSITGAIGLMAAGEAPLLNTFSPFSIAVDEFTLDYGIPWVSGTLTEANNTEAFDIGPSAYIYGEDTKHLAAAHVIGVDGLLNLTQIANTWLGTLLAPAGDNKDTLQQDFYVTVSDGDELAAVNAYLETTPPSVDVINTPVSITSSVNGTPLANVTLEFQAKKQVLLKDWPWETFITTTTDSEGNFSDTVPLLSYLEDQPYRVVASSPGRHSPSAVLLSPGENNTVNFTFAEQGKVDYHFVDGDGNDLPTQLSFWQSDSRIERFYLNQGQGSLDVKPGTYNIGVSRGFEYNVVEKSITVEAGVTTTLNATLLRMVDTSGYLSFDAHVHTNPSADSVVTPVERLTTAAATGLEVVVSTDHEIITDLSPAIEQAGLTNWLTTVVGQEVTAALPNHTITYPIPVDTNAGPRGNPIYWYQMSLDEIFKAEKARGGQIRTLAHPRLFILNALKWNHQSGEPDIETNLGLGQPEGVDMWSWDFEAMEYMNGVEKVFSTNLFDDWMSFLNHGNRITATGSSDMHKYQPPGMPRNYIKSPTDNPSEFSDQIIVDAVTQNQVVVSTGAFARVLMNGTADIGDDITDTDGTADLWVHVEAIPQTDIDHFRVYVNCDAVMHVAATNPTDSAVKYDGTLSIPLPQDRDAHIVVLGFGANAMNRELPQYNPEEIPRFTTNPIFVDTNGDGEFIAPGGKTCQHSVN
;
A
#
# COMPACT_ATOMS: atom_id res chain seq x y z
N MET A 1 -6.79 21.47 30.52
CA MET A 1 -5.94 20.76 31.50
C MET A 1 -4.76 20.21 30.73
N ASN A 2 -3.55 20.61 31.11
CA ASN A 2 -2.30 20.29 30.44
C ASN A 2 -2.08 18.77 30.31
N HIS A 3 -1.81 18.30 29.11
CA HIS A 3 -1.05 17.07 28.87
C HIS A 3 0.24 17.42 28.13
N GLN A 4 1.18 18.01 28.89
CA GLN A 4 2.59 17.65 28.73
C GLN A 4 2.76 16.31 29.43
N LEU A 5 2.83 15.22 28.67
CA LEU A 5 3.35 13.95 29.15
C LEU A 5 4.56 13.62 28.30
N THR A 6 5.70 13.76 28.95
CA THR A 6 6.99 13.14 28.68
C THR A 6 6.89 11.87 27.84
N THR A 7 7.49 11.91 26.66
CA THR A 7 7.76 10.76 25.81
C THR A 7 8.68 9.79 26.55
N ALA A 8 8.12 8.69 27.05
CA ALA A 8 8.91 7.53 27.43
C ALA A 8 9.36 6.84 26.13
N SER A 9 10.67 6.77 25.94
CA SER A 9 11.39 6.38 24.72
C SER A 9 11.00 4.99 24.19
N PRO A 10 10.89 4.79 22.86
CA PRO A 10 10.62 3.49 22.23
C PRO A 10 11.64 2.40 22.63
N LEU A 11 12.90 2.79 22.78
CA LEU A 11 14.03 1.92 23.15
C LEU A 11 13.92 1.34 24.58
N LEU A 12 13.18 1.98 25.49
CA LEU A 12 12.92 1.45 26.83
C LEU A 12 11.78 0.40 26.84
N ARG A 13 10.96 0.37 25.77
CA ARG A 13 9.80 -0.52 25.63
C ARG A 13 10.17 -1.88 25.05
N LEU A 14 11.17 -1.95 24.16
CA LEU A 14 11.77 -3.24 23.74
C LEU A 14 12.48 -3.99 24.88
N ALA A 15 13.03 -3.29 25.87
CA ALA A 15 13.62 -3.94 27.05
C ALA A 15 12.56 -4.68 27.92
N GLN A 16 11.29 -4.27 27.83
CA GLN A 16 10.18 -4.97 28.46
C GLN A 16 9.75 -6.21 27.65
N LEU A 17 9.99 -6.23 26.33
CA LEU A 17 9.74 -7.35 25.42
C LEU A 17 10.57 -8.59 25.81
N GLY A 18 11.87 -8.42 26.08
CA GLY A 18 12.73 -9.53 26.51
C GLY A 18 12.36 -10.11 27.89
N ALA A 19 11.77 -9.29 28.77
CA ALA A 19 11.26 -9.74 30.07
C ALA A 19 9.89 -10.46 29.95
N LEU A 20 9.08 -10.11 28.94
CA LEU A 20 7.75 -10.68 28.71
C LEU A 20 7.81 -11.99 27.89
N ILE A 21 8.72 -12.08 26.91
CA ILE A 21 8.99 -13.32 26.14
C ILE A 21 9.50 -14.44 27.07
N ALA A 22 10.30 -14.11 28.09
CA ALA A 22 10.76 -15.07 29.10
C ALA A 22 9.66 -15.58 30.04
N LEU A 23 8.48 -14.93 30.09
CA LEU A 23 7.32 -15.36 30.88
C LEU A 23 6.38 -16.30 30.10
N LEU A 24 6.40 -16.28 28.76
CA LEU A 24 5.54 -17.10 27.90
C LEU A 24 6.10 -18.51 27.64
N SER A 25 7.41 -18.73 27.83
CA SER A 25 8.06 -20.06 27.68
C SER A 25 7.84 -21.02 28.87
N GLY A 26 7.02 -20.62 29.86
CA GLY A 26 6.84 -21.34 31.13
C GLY A 26 5.64 -22.28 31.25
N CYS A 27 4.85 -22.52 30.19
CA CYS A 27 3.66 -23.37 30.26
C CYS A 27 3.60 -24.39 29.11
N GLY A 28 3.91 -25.66 29.41
CA GLY A 28 3.74 -26.79 28.49
C GLY A 28 4.38 -28.05 29.06
N GLY A 29 3.60 -28.83 29.83
CA GLY A 29 4.07 -30.00 30.58
C GLY A 29 4.30 -31.27 29.75
N GLN A 30 5.22 -32.10 30.25
CA GLN A 30 5.62 -33.42 29.74
C GLN A 30 4.52 -34.49 29.87
N SER A 31 4.45 -35.39 28.89
CA SER A 31 4.35 -36.84 29.18
C SER A 31 4.98 -37.68 28.06
N SER A 32 5.86 -38.59 28.46
CA SER A 32 6.56 -39.59 27.65
C SER A 32 5.85 -40.95 27.71
N SER A 33 5.85 -41.74 26.61
CA SER A 33 6.66 -42.98 26.49
C SER A 33 6.24 -43.88 25.30
N ASP A 34 7.23 -44.18 24.45
CA ASP A 34 7.55 -45.42 23.71
C ASP A 34 6.47 -46.43 23.27
N GLN A 35 6.49 -46.82 21.98
CA GLN A 35 7.16 -48.06 21.51
C GLN A 35 7.19 -48.22 19.96
N THR A 36 8.24 -48.87 19.48
CA THR A 36 8.68 -49.13 18.09
C THR A 36 8.04 -50.39 17.45
N PRO A 37 8.26 -50.66 16.14
CA PRO A 37 7.26 -51.22 15.22
C PRO A 37 7.42 -52.72 14.89
N SER A 38 6.41 -53.29 14.22
CA SER A 38 6.50 -54.61 13.58
C SER A 38 5.76 -54.70 12.23
N SER A 39 6.56 -54.86 11.17
CA SER A 39 6.42 -55.71 9.96
C SER A 39 5.07 -56.17 9.38
N GLU A 40 4.97 -55.96 8.06
CA GLU A 40 4.49 -56.85 6.97
C GLU A 40 3.15 -57.59 7.08
N ASN A 41 2.21 -57.32 6.15
CA ASN A 41 2.07 -58.13 4.92
C ASN A 41 0.95 -57.64 3.97
N THR A 42 1.33 -57.57 2.69
CA THR A 42 0.61 -57.94 1.45
C THR A 42 -0.90 -58.19 1.48
N ASN A 43 -1.62 -57.51 0.57
CA ASN A 43 -2.32 -58.20 -0.53
C ASN A 43 -2.75 -57.25 -1.65
N THR A 44 -2.55 -57.78 -2.86
CA THR A 44 -2.93 -57.32 -4.19
C THR A 44 -4.43 -57.18 -4.39
N ASP A 45 -4.87 -56.22 -5.20
CA ASP A 45 -5.85 -56.52 -6.26
C ASP A 45 -5.76 -55.54 -7.44
N THR A 46 -5.82 -56.13 -8.63
CA THR A 46 -5.72 -55.56 -9.97
C THR A 46 -7.09 -55.16 -10.53
N ALA A 47 -7.18 -54.02 -11.23
CA ALA A 47 -8.13 -53.77 -12.34
C ALA A 47 -7.71 -52.48 -13.06
N LEU A 48 -7.14 -52.56 -14.27
CA LEU A 48 -7.79 -52.51 -15.59
C LEU A 48 -7.56 -51.15 -16.29
N GLU A 49 -6.49 -51.11 -17.09
CA GLU A 49 -6.16 -50.06 -18.06
C GLU A 49 -7.19 -50.00 -19.21
N LEU A 50 -7.47 -48.78 -19.67
CA LEU A 50 -8.02 -48.49 -21.00
C LEU A 50 -7.19 -47.35 -21.64
N PRO A 51 -7.08 -47.31 -22.97
CA PRO A 51 -5.89 -46.84 -23.66
C PRO A 51 -5.85 -45.32 -23.90
N ALA A 52 -4.64 -44.79 -23.82
CA ALA A 52 -4.25 -43.42 -24.18
C ALA A 52 -4.70 -43.04 -25.59
N SER A 53 -5.46 -41.96 -25.70
CA SER A 53 -5.53 -41.16 -26.92
C SER A 53 -4.46 -40.08 -26.86
N ALA A 54 -3.48 -40.15 -27.76
CA ALA A 54 -2.51 -39.09 -27.98
C ALA A 54 -3.22 -37.79 -28.39
N SER A 55 -3.25 -36.81 -27.49
CA SER A 55 -3.45 -35.41 -27.85
C SER A 55 -2.09 -34.82 -28.23
N ASN A 56 -2.00 -34.29 -29.44
CA ASN A 56 -0.86 -33.46 -29.86
C ASN A 56 -0.75 -32.28 -28.88
N GLY A 57 0.39 -32.18 -28.18
CA GLY A 57 0.67 -31.12 -27.22
C GLY A 57 0.63 -29.75 -27.87
N THR A 58 -0.37 -28.96 -27.48
CA THR A 58 -0.28 -27.51 -27.50
C THR A 58 0.56 -27.12 -26.29
N SER A 59 1.75 -26.57 -26.50
CA SER A 59 2.57 -26.03 -25.41
C SER A 59 1.82 -24.87 -24.76
N SER A 60 1.50 -24.99 -23.47
CA SER A 60 1.10 -23.85 -22.66
C SER A 60 2.25 -22.85 -22.57
N LYS A 61 1.95 -21.55 -22.48
CA LYS A 61 2.95 -20.46 -22.38
C LYS A 61 3.83 -20.57 -21.12
N ILE A 62 3.43 -21.39 -20.16
CA ILE A 62 4.14 -21.61 -18.90
C ILE A 62 5.20 -22.71 -18.97
N PHE A 63 5.28 -23.49 -20.06
CA PHE A 63 6.26 -24.58 -20.21
C PHE A 63 7.18 -24.33 -21.41
N SER A 64 8.47 -24.69 -21.27
CA SER A 64 9.48 -24.46 -22.31
C SER A 64 9.31 -25.31 -23.57
N SER A 65 8.62 -26.47 -23.49
CA SER A 65 8.44 -27.36 -24.65
C SER A 65 7.23 -28.30 -24.58
N GLU A 66 6.99 -28.98 -23.45
CA GLU A 66 5.87 -29.92 -23.24
C GLU A 66 5.33 -29.84 -21.80
N CYS A 67 4.08 -30.27 -21.59
CA CYS A 67 3.46 -30.40 -20.27
C CYS A 67 4.28 -31.28 -19.34
N VAL A 68 4.36 -30.92 -18.06
CA VAL A 68 4.91 -31.85 -17.06
C VAL A 68 3.97 -33.04 -16.95
N GLU A 69 4.48 -34.25 -17.21
CA GLU A 69 3.68 -35.47 -17.06
C GLU A 69 3.20 -35.61 -15.61
N SER A 70 1.96 -36.08 -15.42
CA SER A 70 1.46 -36.41 -14.08
C SER A 70 2.43 -37.39 -13.40
N SER A 71 2.66 -37.20 -12.10
CA SER A 71 3.69 -37.88 -11.29
C SER A 71 5.16 -37.53 -11.58
N LYS A 72 5.42 -36.44 -12.32
CA LYS A 72 6.75 -35.81 -12.40
C LYS A 72 6.73 -34.38 -11.88
N ALA A 73 7.93 -33.86 -11.63
CA ALA A 73 8.19 -32.45 -11.44
C ALA A 73 9.25 -32.02 -12.45
N LEU A 74 9.39 -30.72 -12.67
CA LEU A 74 10.33 -30.09 -13.57
C LEU A 74 11.08 -28.99 -12.82
N ALA A 75 12.39 -28.90 -12.98
CA ALA A 75 13.18 -27.71 -12.65
C ALA A 75 14.07 -27.34 -13.83
N GLU A 76 13.99 -26.08 -14.28
CA GLU A 76 14.81 -25.58 -15.39
C GLU A 76 15.02 -24.07 -15.34
N GLU A 77 16.04 -23.59 -16.06
CA GLU A 77 16.17 -22.18 -16.38
C GLU A 77 15.17 -21.82 -17.50
N ILE A 78 14.42 -20.74 -17.31
CA ILE A 78 13.49 -20.24 -18.30
C ILE A 78 14.31 -19.63 -19.44
N THR A 79 14.32 -20.31 -20.58
CA THR A 79 15.03 -19.84 -21.79
C THR A 79 14.07 -19.34 -22.87
N ASN A 80 12.78 -19.60 -22.72
CA ASN A 80 11.76 -19.14 -23.65
C ASN A 80 11.51 -17.63 -23.44
N PRO A 81 11.81 -16.76 -24.42
CA PRO A 81 11.54 -15.33 -24.30
C PRO A 81 10.05 -14.99 -24.25
N ASP A 82 9.19 -15.92 -24.68
CA ASP A 82 7.73 -15.77 -24.66
C ASP A 82 7.08 -16.39 -23.40
N PHE A 83 7.89 -16.88 -22.44
CA PHE A 83 7.37 -17.34 -21.15
C PHE A 83 6.60 -16.20 -20.48
N SER A 84 5.40 -16.50 -20.01
CA SER A 84 4.59 -15.56 -19.23
C SER A 84 3.61 -16.34 -18.36
N LEU A 85 3.48 -15.88 -17.12
CA LEU A 85 2.36 -16.21 -16.25
C LEU A 85 1.28 -15.14 -16.38
N VAL A 86 0.06 -15.48 -16.01
CA VAL A 86 -1.09 -14.57 -15.93
C VAL A 86 -1.30 -14.16 -14.48
N GLY A 87 -1.88 -12.98 -14.25
CA GLY A 87 -2.07 -12.44 -12.92
C GLY A 87 -1.27 -11.16 -12.75
N ARG A 88 -1.76 -10.36 -11.82
CA ARG A 88 -1.29 -8.99 -11.58
C ARG A 88 0.16 -8.97 -11.06
N ASN A 89 0.55 -10.00 -10.30
CA ASN A 89 1.89 -10.14 -9.74
C ASN A 89 2.88 -10.92 -10.59
N ALA A 90 2.52 -11.34 -11.81
CA ALA A 90 3.39 -12.18 -12.62
C ALA A 90 4.68 -11.45 -13.06
N LEU A 91 5.84 -11.88 -12.54
CA LEU A 91 7.17 -11.30 -12.80
C LEU A 91 8.08 -12.21 -13.64
N GLY A 92 7.82 -13.51 -13.63
CA GLY A 92 8.69 -14.54 -14.20
C GLY A 92 8.90 -14.39 -15.69
N SER A 93 10.15 -14.54 -16.12
CA SER A 93 10.53 -14.38 -17.53
C SER A 93 11.84 -15.11 -17.85
N ALA A 94 12.34 -14.96 -19.08
CA ALA A 94 13.62 -15.54 -19.46
C ALA A 94 14.79 -15.09 -18.57
N GLY A 95 15.61 -16.06 -18.15
CA GLY A 95 16.72 -15.89 -17.20
C GLY A 95 16.36 -16.19 -15.74
N ASP A 96 15.06 -16.30 -15.42
CA ASP A 96 14.55 -16.79 -14.15
C ASP A 96 14.45 -18.33 -14.17
N TYR A 97 14.10 -18.97 -13.05
CA TYR A 97 14.09 -20.43 -12.91
C TYR A 97 12.71 -20.96 -12.54
N LEU A 98 12.23 -21.95 -13.29
CA LEU A 98 10.91 -22.56 -13.11
C LEU A 98 11.02 -23.86 -12.32
N LEU A 99 10.19 -24.03 -11.28
CA LEU A 99 9.79 -25.34 -10.76
C LEU A 99 8.31 -25.57 -11.08
N ALA A 100 7.97 -26.68 -11.73
CA ALA A 100 6.57 -26.98 -12.06
C ALA A 100 6.22 -28.46 -11.99
N ASN A 101 4.95 -28.77 -11.76
CA ASN A 101 4.36 -30.11 -11.88
C ASN A 101 2.92 -30.00 -12.45
N ASP A 102 2.11 -31.04 -12.25
CA ASP A 102 0.72 -31.10 -12.71
C ASP A 102 -0.29 -30.38 -11.79
N GLN A 103 0.17 -29.75 -10.71
CA GLN A 103 -0.65 -29.04 -9.71
C GLN A 103 -0.25 -27.57 -9.51
N ALA A 104 1.03 -27.22 -9.75
CA ALA A 104 1.56 -25.89 -9.48
C ALA A 104 2.78 -25.53 -10.35
N ALA A 105 3.03 -24.23 -10.48
CA ALA A 105 4.25 -23.66 -11.02
C ALA A 105 4.76 -22.52 -10.11
N PHE A 106 6.07 -22.46 -9.91
CA PHE A 106 6.77 -21.50 -9.06
C PHE A 106 7.98 -20.95 -9.82
N VAL A 107 8.25 -19.65 -9.69
CA VAL A 107 9.42 -19.02 -10.34
C VAL A 107 10.36 -18.41 -9.32
N ILE A 108 11.65 -18.71 -9.47
CA ILE A 108 12.74 -18.17 -8.66
C ILE A 108 13.50 -17.13 -9.49
N SER A 109 13.75 -15.94 -8.93
CA SER A 109 14.44 -14.86 -9.64
C SER A 109 15.87 -15.25 -10.03
N GLY A 110 16.23 -14.96 -11.29
CA GLY A 110 17.57 -15.19 -11.82
C GLY A 110 18.60 -14.18 -11.31
N LEU A 111 19.89 -14.41 -11.61
CA LEU A 111 21.01 -13.54 -11.21
C LEU A 111 21.09 -12.21 -11.99
N GLY A 112 20.12 -11.93 -12.86
CA GLY A 112 20.09 -10.77 -13.73
C GLY A 112 19.73 -9.47 -13.01
N GLN A 113 19.26 -8.48 -13.78
CA GLN A 113 18.66 -7.28 -13.21
C GLN A 113 17.38 -7.67 -12.46
N GLN A 114 17.32 -7.32 -11.17
CA GLN A 114 16.19 -7.67 -10.31
C GLN A 114 14.97 -6.81 -10.62
N LYS A 115 13.79 -7.44 -10.52
CA LYS A 115 12.48 -6.87 -10.90
C LYS A 115 11.54 -6.73 -9.70
N THR A 116 12.05 -7.01 -8.51
CA THR A 116 11.35 -7.12 -7.24
C THR A 116 11.68 -5.94 -6.33
N TYR A 117 10.87 -5.74 -5.28
CA TYR A 117 11.17 -4.77 -4.22
C TYR A 117 12.39 -5.24 -3.40
N TYR A 118 12.50 -6.56 -3.23
CA TYR A 118 13.69 -7.25 -2.77
C TYR A 118 14.77 -7.27 -3.87
N HIS A 119 15.69 -6.30 -3.85
CA HIS A 119 16.71 -6.09 -4.90
C HIS A 119 17.77 -7.20 -5.09
N TYR A 120 17.58 -8.36 -4.46
CA TYR A 120 18.53 -9.46 -4.51
C TYR A 120 17.94 -10.68 -5.21
N SER A 121 18.82 -11.41 -5.89
CA SER A 121 18.45 -12.57 -6.70
C SER A 121 18.21 -13.84 -5.88
N GLY A 122 17.53 -14.80 -6.51
CA GLY A 122 17.37 -16.15 -6.00
C GLY A 122 16.23 -16.31 -4.98
N ILE A 123 15.22 -15.45 -5.03
CA ILE A 123 14.01 -15.52 -4.21
C ILE A 123 12.81 -16.02 -5.02
N LEU A 124 11.78 -16.54 -4.35
CA LEU A 124 10.50 -16.90 -4.96
C LEU A 124 9.74 -15.62 -5.34
N ILE A 125 9.35 -15.49 -6.60
CA ILE A 125 8.71 -14.30 -7.17
C ILE A 125 7.34 -14.56 -7.81
N ASP A 126 7.00 -15.82 -8.08
CA ASP A 126 5.71 -16.20 -8.67
C ASP A 126 5.25 -17.54 -8.10
N ALA A 127 3.94 -17.70 -7.93
CA ALA A 127 3.33 -18.95 -7.48
C ALA A 127 1.90 -19.08 -8.01
N VAL A 128 1.67 -20.05 -8.90
CA VAL A 128 0.37 -20.27 -9.55
C VAL A 128 -0.09 -21.72 -9.51
N PRO A 129 -1.40 -21.98 -9.34
CA PRO A 129 -1.96 -23.31 -9.47
C PRO A 129 -2.03 -23.71 -10.95
N VAL A 130 -1.75 -24.98 -11.24
CA VAL A 130 -1.75 -25.56 -12.59
C VAL A 130 -2.75 -26.70 -12.63
N SER A 131 -3.57 -26.74 -13.68
CA SER A 131 -4.50 -27.83 -13.95
C SER A 131 -4.61 -28.03 -15.45
N ASP A 132 -4.76 -29.28 -15.90
CA ASP A 132 -4.87 -29.62 -17.32
C ASP A 132 -3.75 -29.02 -18.20
N CYS A 133 -2.54 -28.90 -17.65
CA CYS A 133 -1.37 -28.27 -18.31
C CYS A 133 -1.52 -26.77 -18.61
N GLU A 134 -2.48 -26.10 -17.98
CA GLU A 134 -2.66 -24.67 -18.08
C GLU A 134 -2.64 -24.05 -16.68
N GLN A 135 -2.33 -22.75 -16.63
CA GLN A 135 -2.48 -21.99 -15.40
C GLN A 135 -3.98 -21.93 -15.07
N SER A 136 -4.35 -22.33 -13.86
CA SER A 136 -5.75 -22.50 -13.43
C SER A 136 -6.26 -21.39 -12.50
N GLY A 137 -5.35 -20.55 -12.02
CA GLY A 137 -5.60 -19.39 -11.17
C GLY A 137 -4.58 -18.29 -11.48
N ASP A 138 -4.95 -17.03 -11.33
CA ASP A 138 -4.05 -15.88 -11.45
C ASP A 138 -2.90 -15.92 -10.44
N ASP A 139 -1.74 -15.41 -10.86
CA ASP A 139 -0.66 -15.08 -9.95
C ASP A 139 -1.04 -13.86 -9.10
N ILE A 140 -1.26 -14.14 -7.83
CA ILE A 140 -1.55 -13.16 -6.78
C ILE A 140 -0.44 -13.16 -5.73
N PHE A 141 0.62 -13.93 -5.96
CA PHE A 141 1.78 -14.07 -5.10
C PHE A 141 2.78 -12.97 -5.44
N TYR A 142 3.18 -12.15 -4.47
CA TYR A 142 4.01 -10.98 -4.74
C TYR A 142 5.50 -11.32 -4.81
N GLU A 143 6.14 -11.55 -3.66
CA GLU A 143 7.51 -12.05 -3.56
C GLU A 143 7.75 -12.55 -2.13
N LEU A 144 8.68 -13.50 -1.96
CA LEU A 144 9.13 -13.96 -0.64
C LEU A 144 10.58 -13.55 -0.38
N ALA A 145 10.73 -12.45 0.34
CA ALA A 145 12.03 -11.95 0.78
C ALA A 145 12.57 -12.78 1.96
N LEU A 146 13.85 -13.18 1.89
CA LEU A 146 14.48 -14.03 2.91
C LEU A 146 15.48 -13.25 3.76
N MET A 147 15.19 -13.09 5.04
CA MET A 147 15.92 -12.21 5.95
C MET A 147 16.61 -12.97 7.09
N ILE A 148 17.68 -12.38 7.60
CA ILE A 148 18.43 -12.85 8.76
C ILE A 148 18.46 -11.73 9.80
N ALA A 149 18.00 -12.02 11.01
CA ALA A 149 18.04 -11.09 12.13
C ALA A 149 19.04 -11.51 13.21
N ARG A 150 19.70 -10.52 13.80
CA ARG A 150 20.52 -10.63 15.01
C ARG A 150 20.09 -9.57 16.00
N ALA A 151 19.37 -9.96 17.05
CA ALA A 151 18.99 -9.10 18.15
C ALA A 151 20.16 -8.88 19.13
N ASN A 152 20.18 -7.71 19.74
CA ASN A 152 21.15 -7.33 20.76
C ASN A 152 20.46 -6.67 21.97
N LEU A 153 21.06 -6.80 23.16
CA LEU A 153 20.59 -6.15 24.39
C LEU A 153 20.52 -4.63 24.25
N ALA A 154 21.46 -4.04 23.51
CA ALA A 154 21.30 -2.70 23.00
C ALA A 154 20.49 -2.80 21.71
N VAL A 155 19.23 -2.37 21.73
CA VAL A 155 18.34 -2.44 20.55
C VAL A 155 18.96 -1.76 19.33
N THR A 156 19.67 -0.65 19.53
CA THR A 156 20.45 0.06 18.49
C THR A 156 21.62 -0.74 17.90
N ALA A 157 21.96 -1.89 18.50
CA ALA A 157 22.95 -2.84 18.00
C ALA A 157 22.31 -4.10 17.39
N SER A 158 20.98 -4.20 17.36
CA SER A 158 20.27 -5.23 16.59
C SER A 158 20.42 -4.94 15.10
N ARG A 159 20.56 -5.98 14.28
CA ARG A 159 20.75 -5.88 12.83
C ARG A 159 19.89 -6.89 12.10
N MET A 160 19.42 -6.50 10.92
CA MET A 160 18.78 -7.40 9.96
C MET A 160 19.52 -7.29 8.63
N ARG A 161 19.69 -8.42 7.97
CA ARG A 161 20.39 -8.55 6.68
C ARG A 161 19.54 -9.42 5.76
N ALA A 162 19.62 -9.17 4.47
CA ALA A 162 18.93 -9.90 3.43
C ALA A 162 19.80 -11.04 2.90
N PHE A 163 19.18 -12.13 2.48
CA PHE A 163 19.80 -13.11 1.61
C PHE A 163 20.05 -12.52 0.23
N ARG A 164 21.29 -12.64 -0.27
CA ARG A 164 21.63 -12.33 -1.66
C ARG A 164 22.13 -13.57 -2.38
N GLY A 165 21.37 -14.06 -3.34
CA GLY A 165 21.82 -15.11 -4.25
C GLY A 165 23.01 -14.66 -5.11
N ASP A 166 24.04 -15.49 -5.17
CA ASP A 166 25.25 -15.29 -5.98
C ASP A 166 25.38 -16.35 -7.08
N SER A 167 24.80 -17.54 -6.89
CA SER A 167 24.76 -18.60 -7.91
C SER A 167 23.53 -19.50 -7.76
N ILE A 168 23.06 -20.05 -8.87
CA ILE A 168 21.89 -20.94 -8.94
C ILE A 168 22.31 -22.25 -9.64
N GLU A 169 21.88 -23.38 -9.10
CA GLU A 169 22.07 -24.70 -9.70
C GLU A 169 20.79 -25.54 -9.65
N VAL A 170 20.50 -26.25 -10.74
CA VAL A 170 19.46 -27.28 -10.76
C VAL A 170 20.08 -28.57 -10.19
N ILE A 171 19.70 -28.92 -8.96
CA ILE A 171 20.20 -30.11 -8.26
C ILE A 171 19.54 -31.37 -8.82
N ASN A 172 18.23 -31.29 -9.09
CA ASN A 172 17.46 -32.32 -9.74
C ASN A 172 16.43 -31.67 -10.66
N ASP A 173 16.44 -32.03 -11.94
CA ASP A 173 15.49 -31.51 -12.94
C ASP A 173 14.12 -32.21 -12.86
N GLY A 174 13.99 -33.25 -12.03
CA GLY A 174 12.77 -34.03 -11.82
C GLY A 174 12.50 -35.08 -12.92
N SER A 175 13.38 -35.19 -13.92
CA SER A 175 13.28 -36.19 -15.01
C SER A 175 13.37 -37.64 -14.51
N ASP A 176 13.91 -37.85 -13.30
CA ASP A 176 14.01 -39.13 -12.62
C ASP A 176 12.75 -39.54 -11.85
N GLY A 177 11.69 -38.72 -11.89
CA GLY A 177 10.42 -38.94 -11.21
C GLY A 177 10.47 -38.64 -9.71
N LYS A 178 11.52 -37.95 -9.23
CA LYS A 178 11.60 -37.41 -7.87
C LYS A 178 11.35 -35.90 -7.87
N ALA A 179 11.44 -35.29 -6.68
CA ALA A 179 11.36 -33.85 -6.52
C ALA A 179 12.28 -33.10 -7.49
N ALA A 180 11.74 -32.06 -8.11
CA ALA A 180 12.52 -31.04 -8.77
C ALA A 180 13.16 -30.15 -7.69
N ILE A 181 14.45 -29.85 -7.83
CA ILE A 181 15.23 -29.13 -6.81
C ILE A 181 16.11 -28.09 -7.46
N ILE A 182 15.94 -26.84 -7.05
CA ILE A 182 16.81 -25.72 -7.40
C ILE A 182 17.48 -25.23 -6.13
N ARG A 183 18.80 -25.11 -6.15
CA ARG A 183 19.58 -24.53 -5.06
C ARG A 183 20.11 -23.16 -5.45
N VAL A 184 19.91 -22.19 -4.59
CA VAL A 184 20.56 -20.88 -4.66
C VAL A 184 21.61 -20.80 -3.55
N HIS A 185 22.84 -20.47 -3.91
CA HIS A 185 23.91 -20.17 -2.95
C HIS A 185 24.13 -18.67 -2.88
N GLY A 186 24.45 -18.18 -1.69
CA GLY A 186 24.66 -16.75 -1.48
C GLY A 186 25.21 -16.41 -0.10
N GLU A 187 25.21 -15.13 0.19
CA GLU A 187 25.66 -14.55 1.45
C GLU A 187 24.62 -13.57 1.99
N ASP A 188 24.86 -13.05 3.20
CA ASP A 188 24.03 -12.01 3.80
C ASP A 188 24.52 -10.60 3.40
N ASP A 189 23.62 -9.77 2.89
CA ASP A 189 23.87 -8.38 2.49
C ASP A 189 22.94 -7.42 3.25
N TYR A 190 23.21 -6.12 3.22
CA TYR A 190 22.34 -5.16 3.91
C TYR A 190 20.99 -5.05 3.21
N TYR A 191 19.88 -5.17 3.96
CA TYR A 191 18.58 -4.85 3.39
C TYR A 191 18.32 -3.36 3.59
N TRP A 192 18.37 -2.62 2.48
CA TRP A 192 18.33 -1.16 2.49
C TRP A 192 17.16 -0.59 3.29
N LEU A 193 15.95 -1.14 3.17
CA LEU A 193 14.77 -0.56 3.81
C LEU A 193 14.89 -0.66 5.34
N ALA A 194 15.11 -1.88 5.83
CA ALA A 194 15.25 -2.12 7.26
C ALA A 194 16.46 -1.39 7.88
N GLU A 195 17.61 -1.39 7.20
CA GLU A 195 18.79 -0.69 7.73
C GLU A 195 18.66 0.82 7.67
N THR A 196 18.16 1.38 6.56
CA THR A 196 17.99 2.83 6.42
C THR A 196 17.02 3.34 7.47
N VAL A 197 15.90 2.64 7.69
CA VAL A 197 14.96 2.96 8.79
C VAL A 197 15.68 2.99 10.14
N LEU A 198 16.42 1.94 10.49
CA LEU A 198 17.12 1.87 11.78
C LEU A 198 18.17 2.98 11.92
N MET A 199 18.84 3.33 10.82
CA MET A 199 19.82 4.40 10.78
C MET A 199 19.14 5.78 10.89
N GLN A 200 18.02 5.99 10.21
CA GLN A 200 17.17 7.19 10.30
C GLN A 200 16.69 7.40 11.73
N GLU A 201 16.12 6.38 12.37
CA GLU A 201 15.69 6.46 13.77
C GLU A 201 16.86 6.81 14.69
N SER A 202 18.03 6.20 14.46
CA SER A 202 19.22 6.48 15.24
C SER A 202 19.67 7.94 15.09
N GLN A 203 19.66 8.48 13.87
CA GLN A 203 20.05 9.86 13.60
C GLN A 203 19.12 10.87 14.29
N GLN A 204 17.81 10.60 14.33
CA GLN A 204 16.86 11.41 15.09
C GLN A 204 17.17 11.47 16.60
N ASN A 205 18.02 10.55 17.09
CA ASN A 205 18.45 10.45 18.49
C ASN A 205 19.94 10.80 18.69
N ASP A 206 20.56 11.57 17.79
CA ASP A 206 21.98 11.96 17.83
C ASP A 206 22.96 10.77 17.90
N LEU A 207 22.56 9.61 17.39
CA LEU A 207 23.37 8.40 17.27
C LEU A 207 23.59 8.11 15.78
N LEU A 208 24.85 7.98 15.34
CA LEU A 208 25.16 7.57 13.97
C LEU A 208 25.49 6.08 13.97
N LEU A 209 24.54 5.26 13.51
CA LEU A 209 24.82 3.87 13.18
C LEU A 209 25.36 3.82 11.75
N GLY A 210 26.48 3.13 11.53
CA GLY A 210 26.89 2.74 10.18
C GLY A 210 26.22 1.43 9.74
N TYR A 211 26.43 1.09 8.47
CA TYR A 211 26.11 -0.22 7.90
C TYR A 211 26.47 -1.38 8.82
N SER A 212 25.62 -2.41 8.87
CA SER A 212 26.05 -3.65 9.51
C SER A 212 27.17 -4.32 8.74
N GLU A 213 28.04 -4.96 9.49
CA GLU A 213 29.00 -5.90 8.94
C GLU A 213 28.30 -7.22 8.60
N PRO A 214 28.77 -7.93 7.55
CA PRO A 214 28.31 -9.28 7.26
C PRO A 214 28.34 -10.17 8.50
N PHE A 215 27.32 -11.00 8.64
CA PHE A 215 27.20 -11.96 9.72
C PHE A 215 28.17 -13.13 9.57
N GLY A 216 28.82 -13.27 8.40
CA GLY A 216 29.80 -14.30 8.13
C GLY A 216 29.13 -15.65 7.92
N LEU A 217 28.08 -15.66 7.11
CA LEU A 217 27.28 -16.83 6.79
C LEU A 217 27.54 -17.31 5.35
N ASP A 218 27.49 -18.61 5.16
CA ASP A 218 27.35 -19.28 3.87
C ASP A 218 25.90 -19.75 3.80
N ILE A 219 25.15 -19.21 2.84
CA ILE A 219 23.70 -19.37 2.78
C ILE A 219 23.33 -20.22 1.57
N ALA A 220 22.52 -21.25 1.80
CA ALA A 220 21.93 -22.06 0.74
C ALA A 220 20.41 -22.09 0.91
N VAL A 221 19.69 -21.88 -0.19
CA VAL A 221 18.23 -22.00 -0.27
C VAL A 221 17.89 -23.12 -1.23
N ASP A 222 17.25 -24.18 -0.76
CA ASP A 222 16.73 -25.24 -1.62
C ASP A 222 15.23 -25.03 -1.86
N TYR A 223 14.84 -24.82 -3.10
CA TYR A 223 13.46 -24.84 -3.56
C TYR A 223 13.14 -26.25 -4.07
N ILE A 224 12.20 -26.92 -3.41
CA ILE A 224 11.92 -28.35 -3.59
C ILE A 224 10.44 -28.52 -3.92
N LEU A 225 10.14 -29.00 -5.13
CA LEU A 225 8.79 -29.31 -5.58
C LEU A 225 8.66 -30.82 -5.83
N GLU A 226 7.86 -31.48 -5.01
CA GLU A 226 7.54 -32.90 -5.17
C GLU A 226 6.55 -33.11 -6.35
N PRO A 227 6.58 -34.28 -7.01
CA PRO A 227 5.54 -34.63 -7.98
C PRO A 227 4.15 -34.68 -7.34
N ASN A 228 3.12 -34.22 -8.05
CA ASN A 228 1.72 -34.16 -7.59
C ASN A 228 1.51 -33.35 -6.29
N SER A 229 2.36 -32.35 -6.04
CA SER A 229 2.23 -31.48 -4.86
C SER A 229 1.92 -30.05 -5.29
N PRO A 230 0.84 -29.42 -4.81
CA PRO A 230 0.63 -27.98 -4.96
C PRO A 230 1.56 -27.13 -4.09
N THR A 231 2.47 -27.76 -3.33
CA THR A 231 3.29 -27.12 -2.30
C THR A 231 4.77 -27.15 -2.64
N LEU A 232 5.39 -25.97 -2.64
CA LEU A 232 6.83 -25.77 -2.67
C LEU A 232 7.38 -25.77 -1.25
N LYS A 233 8.40 -26.60 -0.99
CA LYS A 233 9.21 -26.52 0.22
C LYS A 233 10.44 -25.66 -0.04
N ILE A 234 10.75 -24.76 0.89
CA ILE A 234 11.92 -23.88 0.84
C ILE A 234 12.80 -24.18 2.06
N GLU A 235 13.94 -24.82 1.87
CA GLU A 235 14.91 -25.06 2.96
C GLU A 235 15.94 -23.93 3.00
N TYR A 236 15.88 -23.10 4.03
CA TYR A 236 16.77 -21.96 4.23
C TYR A 236 17.88 -22.28 5.23
N LYS A 237 19.10 -22.49 4.72
CA LYS A 237 20.26 -22.95 5.49
C LYS A 237 21.27 -21.84 5.70
N LEU A 238 21.52 -21.50 6.96
CA LEU A 238 22.50 -20.50 7.40
C LEU A 238 23.69 -21.21 8.06
N THR A 239 24.82 -21.30 7.34
CA THR A 239 26.03 -21.99 7.81
C THR A 239 27.09 -20.98 8.27
N ASN A 240 27.65 -21.16 9.45
CA ASN A 240 28.65 -20.24 9.99
C ASN A 240 30.01 -20.41 9.29
N LYS A 241 30.57 -19.32 8.74
CA LYS A 241 31.92 -19.29 8.12
C LYS A 241 33.03 -18.95 9.10
N THR A 242 32.69 -18.57 10.33
CA THR A 242 33.66 -18.04 11.30
C THR A 242 34.24 -19.13 12.20
N ASP A 243 35.43 -18.90 12.75
CA ASP A 243 36.09 -19.80 13.71
C ASP A 243 35.55 -19.67 15.14
N ARG A 244 34.42 -18.97 15.32
CA ARG A 244 33.79 -18.68 16.61
C ARG A 244 32.31 -19.02 16.56
N PHE A 245 31.68 -19.05 17.72
CA PHE A 245 30.23 -19.14 17.78
C PHE A 245 29.58 -17.90 17.17
N ASN A 246 28.52 -18.10 16.40
CA ASN A 246 27.79 -17.05 15.69
C ASN A 246 26.31 -17.07 16.10
N SER A 247 25.80 -15.95 16.61
CA SER A 247 24.43 -15.84 17.11
C SER A 247 23.49 -15.32 16.03
N ILE A 248 22.43 -16.07 15.75
CA ILE A 248 21.35 -15.74 14.82
C ILE A 248 20.03 -15.77 15.57
N THR A 249 19.28 -14.67 15.54
CA THR A 249 18.00 -14.54 16.24
C THR A 249 16.82 -14.97 15.38
N GLY A 250 16.90 -14.77 14.07
CA GLY A 250 15.84 -15.15 13.14
C GLY A 250 16.37 -15.46 11.75
N ALA A 251 15.92 -16.54 11.16
CA ALA A 251 15.73 -16.75 9.73
C ALA A 251 14.25 -16.49 9.43
N ILE A 252 13.95 -15.52 8.56
CA ILE A 252 12.66 -14.83 8.47
C ILE A 252 12.19 -14.81 7.02
N GLY A 253 10.94 -15.16 6.76
CA GLY A 253 10.27 -14.82 5.51
C GLY A 253 9.53 -13.49 5.66
N LEU A 254 9.81 -12.53 4.79
CA LEU A 254 9.03 -11.31 4.66
C LEU A 254 8.07 -11.46 3.49
N MET A 255 6.79 -11.25 3.76
CA MET A 255 5.78 -11.17 2.71
C MET A 255 5.38 -9.70 2.56
N ALA A 256 5.59 -9.15 1.38
CA ALA A 256 5.00 -7.86 1.03
C ALA A 256 3.57 -8.11 0.53
N ALA A 257 2.62 -7.29 1.00
CA ALA A 257 1.21 -7.38 0.60
C ALA A 257 0.93 -6.71 -0.77
N GLY A 258 1.98 -6.50 -1.56
CA GLY A 258 1.91 -5.85 -2.87
C GLY A 258 0.99 -6.56 -3.85
N GLU A 259 0.33 -5.75 -4.65
CA GLU A 259 -0.83 -6.10 -5.46
C GLU A 259 -1.87 -7.00 -4.78
N ALA A 260 -2.32 -6.58 -3.60
CA ALA A 260 -3.65 -6.91 -3.07
C ALA A 260 -4.04 -8.40 -2.89
N PRO A 261 -3.17 -9.37 -2.53
CA PRO A 261 -3.70 -10.48 -1.76
C PRO A 261 -4.14 -9.91 -0.41
N LEU A 262 -5.40 -10.10 -0.03
CA LEU A 262 -5.78 -9.91 1.35
C LEU A 262 -5.11 -11.01 2.16
N LEU A 263 -4.13 -10.62 2.96
CA LEU A 263 -3.45 -11.52 3.88
C LEU A 263 -4.32 -11.75 5.11
N ASN A 264 -4.62 -13.01 5.39
CA ASN A 264 -5.21 -13.40 6.67
C ASN A 264 -4.10 -13.91 7.61
N THR A 265 -3.75 -13.08 8.58
CA THR A 265 -2.73 -13.36 9.61
C THR A 265 -3.37 -13.70 10.96
N PHE A 266 -4.47 -14.46 10.95
CA PHE A 266 -5.19 -14.85 12.16
C PHE A 266 -4.24 -15.32 13.27
N SER A 267 -4.49 -14.82 14.48
CA SER A 267 -3.70 -15.20 15.64
C SER A 267 -4.58 -15.46 16.87
N PRO A 268 -4.36 -16.58 17.59
CA PRO A 268 -5.06 -16.85 18.84
C PRO A 268 -4.68 -15.90 19.98
N PHE A 269 -3.54 -15.22 19.91
CA PHE A 269 -3.02 -14.40 21.01
C PHE A 269 -2.21 -13.21 20.49
N SER A 270 -2.56 -12.03 20.98
CA SER A 270 -1.92 -10.78 20.55
C SER A 270 -1.52 -9.90 21.71
N ILE A 271 -0.33 -9.32 21.58
CA ILE A 271 0.19 -8.28 22.46
C ILE A 271 0.32 -7.00 21.66
N ALA A 272 -0.45 -5.99 22.06
CA ALA A 272 -0.36 -4.64 21.51
C ALA A 272 0.17 -3.68 22.58
N VAL A 273 1.34 -3.09 22.36
CA VAL A 273 1.95 -2.06 23.21
C VAL A 273 2.36 -0.87 22.33
N ASP A 274 1.61 0.22 22.43
CA ASP A 274 1.73 1.43 21.58
C ASP A 274 1.65 1.10 20.09
N GLU A 275 2.70 1.37 19.30
CA GLU A 275 2.75 1.13 17.85
C GLU A 275 3.22 -0.29 17.49
N PHE A 276 3.55 -1.13 18.48
CA PHE A 276 4.02 -2.48 18.25
C PHE A 276 2.93 -3.51 18.56
N THR A 277 2.65 -4.37 17.57
CA THR A 277 1.80 -5.54 17.69
C THR A 277 2.60 -6.80 17.42
N LEU A 278 2.53 -7.76 18.35
CA LEU A 278 3.02 -9.11 18.16
C LEU A 278 1.83 -10.08 18.21
N ASP A 279 1.57 -10.71 17.08
CA ASP A 279 0.57 -11.76 16.93
C ASP A 279 1.27 -13.11 16.96
N TYR A 280 0.88 -13.99 17.89
CA TYR A 280 1.56 -15.26 18.16
C TYR A 280 0.64 -16.47 17.96
N GLY A 281 1.22 -17.59 17.55
CA GLY A 281 0.49 -18.85 17.33
C GLY A 281 -0.25 -18.84 16.00
N ILE A 282 0.28 -18.09 15.02
CA ILE A 282 -0.28 -18.06 13.67
C ILE A 282 -0.14 -19.47 13.08
N PRO A 283 -1.23 -20.12 12.64
CA PRO A 283 -1.15 -21.48 12.13
C PRO A 283 -0.62 -21.52 10.70
N TRP A 284 -0.99 -20.52 9.90
CA TRP A 284 -0.59 -20.27 8.51
C TRP A 284 -0.99 -18.83 8.16
N VAL A 285 -0.49 -18.32 7.04
CA VAL A 285 -0.96 -17.07 6.44
C VAL A 285 -1.55 -17.39 5.08
N SER A 286 -2.80 -17.01 4.83
CA SER A 286 -3.42 -17.16 3.51
C SER A 286 -3.39 -15.83 2.77
N GLY A 287 -3.21 -15.88 1.45
CA GLY A 287 -3.41 -14.77 0.54
C GLY A 287 -4.54 -15.10 -0.43
N THR A 288 -5.50 -14.20 -0.57
CA THR A 288 -6.66 -14.38 -1.46
C THR A 288 -6.95 -13.12 -2.26
N LEU A 289 -7.52 -13.29 -3.45
CA LEU A 289 -8.23 -12.22 -4.13
C LEU A 289 -9.59 -12.00 -3.45
N THR A 290 -9.89 -10.77 -3.05
CA THR A 290 -11.28 -10.38 -2.84
C THR A 290 -11.76 -9.53 -3.98
N GLU A 291 -12.95 -9.85 -4.50
CA GLU A 291 -13.78 -8.91 -5.24
C GLU A 291 -14.21 -7.78 -4.29
N ALA A 292 -13.38 -6.76 -4.16
CA ALA A 292 -13.84 -5.50 -3.60
C ALA A 292 -14.72 -4.84 -4.68
N ASN A 293 -16.04 -4.91 -4.47
CA ASN A 293 -17.09 -4.21 -5.22
C ASN A 293 -17.33 -4.58 -6.70
N ASN A 294 -17.85 -5.79 -7.02
CA ASN A 294 -18.70 -6.07 -8.20
C ASN A 294 -18.26 -5.53 -9.59
N THR A 295 -17.03 -5.06 -9.81
CA THR A 295 -16.61 -4.41 -11.06
C THR A 295 -15.75 -5.30 -11.95
N GLU A 296 -15.30 -6.46 -11.46
CA GLU A 296 -14.50 -7.39 -12.25
C GLU A 296 -15.13 -8.77 -12.24
N ALA A 297 -15.38 -9.30 -13.43
CA ALA A 297 -15.49 -10.73 -13.65
C ALA A 297 -14.12 -11.17 -14.20
N PHE A 298 -13.35 -11.90 -13.41
CA PHE A 298 -12.11 -12.50 -13.90
C PHE A 298 -12.45 -13.72 -14.76
N ASP A 299 -11.79 -13.83 -15.92
CA ASP A 299 -11.93 -14.98 -16.83
C ASP A 299 -11.19 -16.24 -16.31
N ILE A 300 -10.46 -16.12 -15.19
CA ILE A 300 -9.72 -17.19 -14.51
C ILE A 300 -10.35 -17.39 -13.12
N GLY A 301 -10.42 -18.64 -12.65
CA GLY A 301 -11.07 -19.03 -11.38
C GLY A 301 -10.42 -18.42 -10.12
N PRO A 302 -10.98 -18.65 -8.92
CA PRO A 302 -10.42 -18.10 -7.69
C PRO A 302 -8.97 -18.56 -7.47
N SER A 303 -8.11 -17.66 -7.02
CA SER A 303 -6.73 -17.98 -6.60
C SER A 303 -6.56 -17.76 -5.10
N ALA A 304 -5.93 -18.73 -4.46
CA ALA A 304 -5.48 -18.63 -3.09
C ALA A 304 -4.09 -19.25 -2.92
N TYR A 305 -3.28 -18.69 -2.02
CA TYR A 305 -2.04 -19.33 -1.59
C TYR A 305 -1.94 -19.36 -0.06
N ILE A 306 -1.21 -20.32 0.45
CA ILE A 306 -0.85 -20.44 1.87
C ILE A 306 0.66 -20.34 2.01
N TYR A 307 1.10 -19.49 2.93
CA TYR A 307 2.43 -19.51 3.49
C TYR A 307 2.41 -20.14 4.89
N GLY A 308 3.37 -21.02 5.16
CA GLY A 308 3.56 -21.56 6.50
C GLY A 308 4.99 -22.01 6.77
N GLU A 309 5.23 -22.40 8.02
CA GLU A 309 6.54 -22.89 8.49
C GLU A 309 6.38 -24.19 9.27
N ASP A 310 7.44 -25.01 9.37
CA ASP A 310 7.46 -26.20 10.23
C ASP A 310 7.64 -25.81 11.72
N THR A 311 6.68 -25.05 12.27
CA THR A 311 6.68 -24.63 13.67
C THR A 311 5.28 -24.39 14.23
N LYS A 312 5.09 -24.69 15.52
CA LYS A 312 3.90 -24.33 16.31
C LYS A 312 3.98 -22.91 16.89
N HIS A 313 5.07 -22.19 16.63
CA HIS A 313 5.43 -20.94 17.29
C HIS A 313 5.64 -19.79 16.31
N LEU A 314 4.96 -19.84 15.16
CA LEU A 314 4.97 -18.75 14.19
C LEU A 314 4.31 -17.50 14.79
N ALA A 315 4.92 -16.36 14.55
CA ALA A 315 4.43 -15.06 14.95
C ALA A 315 4.56 -14.06 13.78
N ALA A 316 3.65 -13.10 13.71
CA ALA A 316 3.78 -11.96 12.82
C ALA A 316 4.14 -10.72 13.63
N ALA A 317 5.06 -9.93 13.09
CA ALA A 317 5.36 -8.60 13.56
C ALA A 317 5.19 -7.63 12.39
N HIS A 318 4.41 -6.58 12.59
CA HIS A 318 4.23 -5.52 11.62
C HIS A 318 5.31 -4.45 11.82
N VAL A 319 6.11 -4.17 10.78
CA VAL A 319 7.15 -3.14 10.81
C VAL A 319 7.06 -2.32 9.53
N ILE A 320 6.60 -1.06 9.63
CA ILE A 320 6.65 -0.05 8.56
C ILE A 320 6.12 -0.59 7.23
N GLY A 321 4.84 -0.98 7.21
CA GLY A 321 4.17 -1.43 5.99
C GLY A 321 4.48 -2.87 5.57
N VAL A 322 5.43 -3.57 6.22
CA VAL A 322 5.77 -4.97 5.91
C VAL A 322 5.40 -5.89 7.08
N ASP A 323 4.78 -7.03 6.78
CA ASP A 323 4.53 -8.10 7.73
C ASP A 323 5.69 -9.10 7.73
N GLY A 324 6.41 -9.19 8.84
CA GLY A 324 7.49 -10.15 9.02
C GLY A 324 7.05 -11.37 9.81
N LEU A 325 7.32 -12.56 9.27
CA LEU A 325 6.98 -13.83 9.91
C LEU A 325 8.19 -14.43 10.62
N LEU A 326 7.99 -14.79 11.88
CA LEU A 326 9.04 -15.13 12.83
C LEU A 326 8.75 -16.46 13.53
N ASN A 327 9.66 -17.43 13.42
CA ASN A 327 9.64 -18.61 14.26
C ASN A 327 10.19 -18.32 15.66
N LEU A 328 9.31 -18.19 16.67
CA LEU A 328 9.76 -17.84 18.02
C LEU A 328 10.60 -18.93 18.70
N THR A 329 10.65 -20.17 18.20
CA THR A 329 11.58 -21.19 18.73
C THR A 329 13.04 -20.78 18.57
N GLN A 330 13.35 -19.99 17.53
CA GLN A 330 14.70 -19.48 17.28
C GLN A 330 15.13 -18.47 18.35
N ILE A 331 14.17 -17.82 19.01
CA ILE A 331 14.39 -16.82 20.08
C ILE A 331 14.31 -17.46 21.47
N ALA A 332 13.50 -18.51 21.64
CA ALA A 332 13.21 -19.10 22.95
C ALA A 332 14.41 -19.82 23.62
N ASN A 333 15.42 -20.23 22.84
CA ASN A 333 16.51 -21.07 23.34
C ASN A 333 17.63 -20.30 24.07
N THR A 334 17.88 -19.03 23.72
CA THR A 334 18.77 -18.13 24.47
C THR A 334 18.36 -16.67 24.27
N TRP A 335 18.74 -15.76 25.18
CA TRP A 335 18.60 -14.30 24.97
C TRP A 335 19.36 -13.78 23.71
N LEU A 336 20.19 -14.61 23.07
CA LEU A 336 20.99 -14.30 21.88
C LEU A 336 20.44 -14.97 20.60
N GLY A 337 19.36 -15.75 20.69
CA GLY A 337 18.86 -16.60 19.60
C GLY A 337 19.55 -17.98 19.50
N THR A 338 19.58 -18.55 18.29
CA THR A 338 20.33 -19.77 17.96
C THR A 338 21.82 -19.47 17.88
N LEU A 339 22.64 -20.28 18.55
CA LEU A 339 24.10 -20.15 18.55
C LEU A 339 24.74 -21.22 17.67
N LEU A 340 25.18 -20.82 16.47
CA LEU A 340 25.91 -21.67 15.53
C LEU A 340 27.32 -21.95 16.03
N ALA A 341 27.76 -23.19 15.97
CA ALA A 341 29.14 -23.58 16.31
C ALA A 341 30.17 -23.03 15.29
N PRO A 342 31.47 -22.99 15.64
CA PRO A 342 32.52 -22.65 14.67
C PRO A 342 32.47 -23.49 13.41
N ALA A 343 32.87 -22.89 12.28
CA ALA A 343 32.85 -23.51 10.96
C ALA A 343 33.49 -24.91 10.95
N GLY A 344 32.79 -25.88 10.37
CA GLY A 344 33.20 -27.28 10.25
C GLY A 344 32.78 -28.17 11.43
N ASP A 345 32.13 -27.61 12.45
CA ASP A 345 31.45 -28.37 13.50
C ASP A 345 30.07 -28.85 13.00
N ASN A 346 29.53 -29.94 13.53
CA ASN A 346 28.25 -30.49 13.07
C ASN A 346 27.01 -29.68 13.50
N LYS A 347 27.21 -28.58 14.23
CA LYS A 347 26.17 -27.63 14.67
C LYS A 347 26.43 -26.21 14.18
N ASP A 348 27.21 -26.04 13.12
CA ASP A 348 27.52 -24.74 12.52
C ASP A 348 26.39 -24.21 11.61
N THR A 349 25.35 -25.01 11.38
CA THR A 349 24.25 -24.70 10.47
C THR A 349 22.91 -24.59 11.19
N LEU A 350 22.15 -23.53 10.93
CA LEU A 350 20.72 -23.41 11.23
C LEU A 350 19.93 -23.64 9.93
N GLN A 351 18.92 -24.49 9.99
CA GLN A 351 17.97 -24.70 8.91
C GLN A 351 16.58 -24.24 9.37
N GLN A 352 15.91 -23.46 8.53
CA GLN A 352 14.50 -23.08 8.68
C GLN A 352 13.77 -23.49 7.39
N ASP A 353 12.62 -24.15 7.55
CA ASP A 353 11.82 -24.62 6.42
C ASP A 353 10.56 -23.75 6.29
N PHE A 354 10.29 -23.29 5.06
CA PHE A 354 9.06 -22.58 4.68
C PHE A 354 8.28 -23.40 3.64
N TYR A 355 6.98 -23.17 3.56
CA TYR A 355 6.08 -23.84 2.64
C TYR A 355 5.18 -22.83 1.97
N VAL A 356 5.07 -22.92 0.64
CA VAL A 356 4.13 -22.14 -0.15
C VAL A 356 3.24 -23.09 -0.93
N THR A 357 1.94 -23.09 -0.62
CA THR A 357 0.92 -23.90 -1.29
C THR A 357 0.03 -23.01 -2.13
N VAL A 358 -0.31 -23.43 -3.35
CA VAL A 358 -1.25 -22.71 -4.24
C VAL A 358 -2.52 -23.52 -4.48
N SER A 359 -3.63 -22.85 -4.75
CA SER A 359 -4.92 -23.47 -5.08
C SER A 359 -5.71 -22.62 -6.07
N ASP A 360 -6.41 -23.30 -6.98
CA ASP A 360 -7.44 -22.74 -7.88
C ASP A 360 -8.83 -22.68 -7.21
N GLY A 361 -8.88 -22.92 -5.89
CA GLY A 361 -10.06 -22.82 -5.05
C GLY A 361 -10.02 -21.59 -4.12
N ASP A 362 -10.90 -21.58 -3.12
CA ASP A 362 -10.94 -20.52 -2.10
C ASP A 362 -9.93 -20.74 -0.96
N GLU A 363 -9.97 -19.87 0.04
CA GLU A 363 -9.10 -19.93 1.22
C GLU A 363 -9.15 -21.31 1.92
N LEU A 364 -10.34 -21.91 2.03
CA LEU A 364 -10.52 -23.20 2.69
C LEU A 364 -9.86 -24.33 1.88
N ALA A 365 -10.03 -24.33 0.55
CA ALA A 365 -9.39 -25.30 -0.33
C ALA A 365 -7.86 -25.22 -0.22
N ALA A 366 -7.30 -24.01 -0.21
CA ALA A 366 -5.86 -23.79 -0.07
C ALA A 366 -5.33 -24.26 1.30
N VAL A 367 -6.04 -23.98 2.40
CA VAL A 367 -5.69 -24.45 3.74
C VAL A 367 -5.70 -25.98 3.81
N ASN A 368 -6.71 -26.63 3.25
CA ASN A 368 -6.79 -28.09 3.24
C ASN A 368 -5.63 -28.71 2.44
N ALA A 369 -5.32 -28.16 1.26
CA ALA A 369 -4.17 -28.59 0.46
C ALA A 369 -2.84 -28.41 1.22
N TYR A 370 -2.66 -27.29 1.94
CA TYR A 370 -1.49 -27.04 2.78
C TYR A 370 -1.36 -28.12 3.87
N LEU A 371 -2.42 -28.35 4.65
CA LEU A 371 -2.41 -29.34 5.74
C LEU A 371 -2.18 -30.78 5.27
N GLU A 372 -2.57 -31.12 4.04
CA GLU A 372 -2.35 -32.44 3.44
C GLU A 372 -0.92 -32.66 2.95
N THR A 373 -0.19 -31.59 2.62
CA THR A 373 1.07 -31.66 1.88
C THR A 373 2.29 -31.15 2.66
N THR A 374 2.08 -30.57 3.84
CA THR A 374 3.16 -30.13 4.75
C THR A 374 3.28 -31.02 5.99
N PRO A 375 4.44 -31.00 6.69
CA PRO A 375 4.51 -31.53 8.04
C PRO A 375 3.45 -30.89 8.94
N PRO A 376 2.98 -31.60 9.99
CA PRO A 376 1.99 -31.08 10.92
C PRO A 376 2.60 -29.98 11.81
N SER A 377 2.62 -28.75 11.29
CA SER A 377 3.03 -27.52 11.99
C SER A 377 1.97 -27.05 12.98
N VAL A 378 0.71 -27.45 12.78
CA VAL A 378 -0.43 -27.18 13.66
C VAL A 378 -1.33 -28.40 13.80
N ASP A 379 -1.77 -28.68 15.03
CA ASP A 379 -2.72 -29.75 15.29
C ASP A 379 -4.15 -29.21 15.04
N VAL A 380 -4.89 -29.83 14.12
CA VAL A 380 -6.27 -29.44 13.77
C VAL A 380 -7.30 -30.50 14.16
N ILE A 381 -8.53 -30.08 14.40
CA ILE A 381 -9.72 -30.89 14.61
C ILE A 381 -10.58 -30.78 13.36
N ASN A 382 -10.50 -31.80 12.51
CA ASN A 382 -11.32 -31.92 11.30
C ASN A 382 -12.79 -31.95 11.68
N THR A 383 -13.51 -30.86 11.36
CA THR A 383 -14.88 -30.64 11.79
C THR A 383 -15.81 -30.59 10.58
N PRO A 384 -16.63 -31.63 10.33
CA PRO A 384 -17.59 -31.62 9.24
C PRO A 384 -18.65 -30.54 9.43
N VAL A 385 -18.83 -29.68 8.44
CA VAL A 385 -19.79 -28.57 8.45
C VAL A 385 -20.66 -28.65 7.20
N SER A 386 -21.98 -28.71 7.39
CA SER A 386 -22.98 -28.57 6.33
C SER A 386 -23.84 -27.35 6.62
N ILE A 387 -23.80 -26.37 5.73
CA ILE A 387 -24.56 -25.12 5.82
C ILE A 387 -25.58 -25.07 4.69
N THR A 388 -26.79 -24.64 5.02
CA THR A 388 -27.77 -24.19 4.02
C THR A 388 -28.15 -22.74 4.31
N SER A 389 -28.35 -21.96 3.26
CA SER A 389 -28.73 -20.56 3.38
C SER A 389 -29.96 -20.25 2.52
N SER A 390 -30.87 -19.44 3.07
CA SER A 390 -32.15 -19.16 2.41
C SER A 390 -32.74 -17.81 2.78
N VAL A 391 -33.62 -17.31 1.91
CA VAL A 391 -34.49 -16.16 2.13
C VAL A 391 -35.92 -16.63 1.93
N ASN A 392 -36.78 -16.50 2.95
CA ASN A 392 -38.17 -16.95 2.88
C ASN A 392 -38.35 -18.42 2.39
N GLY A 393 -37.37 -19.29 2.68
CA GLY A 393 -37.35 -20.69 2.26
C GLY A 393 -36.86 -20.94 0.83
N THR A 394 -36.48 -19.91 0.08
CA THR A 394 -35.78 -20.03 -1.20
C THR A 394 -34.26 -20.02 -0.98
N PRO A 395 -33.49 -20.92 -1.61
CA PRO A 395 -32.03 -20.91 -1.46
C PRO A 395 -31.38 -19.57 -1.82
N LEU A 396 -30.31 -19.21 -1.10
CA LEU A 396 -29.54 -17.99 -1.32
C LEU A 396 -28.09 -18.35 -1.67
N ALA A 397 -27.67 -18.11 -2.91
CA ALA A 397 -26.31 -18.39 -3.36
C ALA A 397 -25.28 -17.37 -2.83
N ASN A 398 -23.98 -17.72 -2.95
CA ASN A 398 -22.84 -16.84 -2.73
C ASN A 398 -22.87 -16.10 -1.37
N VAL A 399 -23.38 -16.77 -0.33
CA VAL A 399 -23.30 -16.27 1.05
C VAL A 399 -21.87 -16.45 1.52
N THR A 400 -21.23 -15.36 1.93
CA THR A 400 -19.90 -15.40 2.55
C THR A 400 -20.01 -16.03 3.93
N LEU A 401 -19.16 -17.02 4.18
CA LEU A 401 -19.06 -17.78 5.42
C LEU A 401 -17.71 -17.48 6.06
N GLU A 402 -17.74 -16.90 7.26
CA GLU A 402 -16.55 -16.57 8.03
C GLU A 402 -16.47 -17.48 9.26
N PHE A 403 -15.46 -18.36 9.30
CA PHE A 403 -15.17 -19.18 10.46
C PHE A 403 -14.30 -18.40 11.43
N GLN A 404 -14.77 -18.30 12.68
CA GLN A 404 -14.20 -17.40 13.68
C GLN A 404 -13.85 -18.14 14.97
N ALA A 405 -12.75 -17.70 15.56
CA ALA A 405 -12.31 -18.07 16.90
C ALA A 405 -12.08 -16.81 17.74
N LYS A 406 -11.88 -16.98 19.05
CA LYS A 406 -11.55 -15.86 19.93
C LYS A 406 -10.05 -15.56 19.91
N LYS A 407 -9.70 -14.30 19.63
CA LYS A 407 -8.34 -13.76 19.79
C LYS A 407 -8.15 -13.28 21.23
N GLN A 408 -7.16 -13.84 21.92
CA GLN A 408 -6.79 -13.39 23.26
C GLN A 408 -5.94 -12.13 23.16
N VAL A 409 -6.55 -10.96 23.36
CA VAL A 409 -5.80 -9.69 23.38
C VAL A 409 -5.43 -9.34 24.82
N LEU A 410 -4.13 -9.15 25.08
CA LEU A 410 -3.61 -8.85 26.41
C LEU A 410 -4.32 -7.62 27.02
N LEU A 411 -4.85 -7.77 28.24
CA LEU A 411 -5.58 -6.72 28.99
C LEU A 411 -6.86 -6.18 28.33
N LYS A 412 -7.40 -6.83 27.29
CA LYS A 412 -8.66 -6.47 26.64
C LYS A 412 -9.63 -7.65 26.62
N ASP A 413 -10.89 -7.39 26.26
CA ASP A 413 -11.84 -8.44 25.91
C ASP A 413 -11.34 -9.22 24.69
N TRP A 414 -11.75 -10.49 24.56
CA TRP A 414 -11.33 -11.35 23.46
C TRP A 414 -12.30 -11.21 22.28
N PRO A 415 -11.93 -10.44 21.22
CA PRO A 415 -12.77 -10.30 20.05
C PRO A 415 -12.83 -11.61 19.26
N TRP A 416 -13.84 -11.70 18.39
CA TRP A 416 -13.90 -12.73 17.37
C TRP A 416 -13.07 -12.31 16.18
N GLU A 417 -12.27 -13.22 15.65
CA GLU A 417 -11.42 -13.01 14.47
C GLU A 417 -11.64 -14.16 13.49
N THR A 418 -11.73 -13.83 12.21
CA THR A 418 -11.91 -14.77 11.10
C THR A 418 -10.57 -15.43 10.80
N PHE A 419 -10.54 -16.77 10.70
CA PHE A 419 -9.34 -17.52 10.34
C PHE A 419 -9.47 -18.29 9.02
N ILE A 420 -10.70 -18.47 8.52
CA ILE A 420 -11.02 -19.04 7.20
C ILE A 420 -12.28 -18.37 6.68
N THR A 421 -12.28 -18.02 5.40
CA THR A 421 -13.43 -17.53 4.63
C THR A 421 -13.74 -18.46 3.46
N THR A 422 -15.02 -18.71 3.20
CA THR A 422 -15.50 -19.48 2.04
C THR A 422 -16.88 -18.96 1.63
N THR A 423 -17.50 -19.54 0.60
CA THR A 423 -18.85 -19.16 0.15
C THR A 423 -19.75 -20.36 -0.06
N THR A 424 -21.06 -20.16 0.01
CA THR A 424 -22.04 -21.16 -0.41
C THR A 424 -22.15 -21.23 -1.94
N ASP A 425 -22.43 -22.42 -2.46
CA ASP A 425 -22.67 -22.66 -3.89
C ASP A 425 -23.93 -21.95 -4.44
N SER A 426 -24.19 -22.15 -5.74
CA SER A 426 -25.35 -21.61 -6.45
C SER A 426 -26.72 -22.06 -5.91
N GLU A 427 -26.76 -23.14 -5.12
CA GLU A 427 -27.95 -23.66 -4.45
C GLU A 427 -27.98 -23.26 -2.97
N GLY A 428 -27.12 -22.34 -2.54
CA GLY A 428 -27.03 -21.84 -1.17
C GLY A 428 -26.52 -22.87 -0.16
N ASN A 429 -25.86 -23.92 -0.64
CA ASN A 429 -25.31 -24.99 0.19
C ASN A 429 -23.79 -24.84 0.33
N PHE A 430 -23.27 -25.30 1.46
CA PHE A 430 -21.85 -25.53 1.67
C PHE A 430 -21.71 -26.83 2.45
N SER A 431 -20.79 -27.70 2.05
CA SER A 431 -20.53 -28.95 2.78
C SER A 431 -19.08 -29.36 2.63
N ASP A 432 -18.29 -29.09 3.66
CA ASP A 432 -16.88 -29.47 3.70
C ASP A 432 -16.40 -29.71 5.14
N THR A 433 -15.16 -30.17 5.28
CA THR A 433 -14.45 -30.29 6.55
C THR A 433 -13.68 -29.00 6.82
N VAL A 434 -13.96 -28.37 7.96
CA VAL A 434 -13.27 -27.17 8.41
C VAL A 434 -12.20 -27.55 9.44
N PRO A 435 -10.91 -27.22 9.22
CA PRO A 435 -9.84 -27.55 10.14
C PRO A 435 -9.80 -26.56 11.32
N LEU A 436 -10.45 -26.91 12.43
CA LEU A 436 -10.43 -26.08 13.65
C LEU A 436 -9.12 -26.26 14.42
N LEU A 437 -8.59 -25.22 15.05
CA LEU A 437 -7.29 -25.26 15.76
C LEU A 437 -7.40 -25.98 17.12
N SER A 438 -6.76 -27.14 17.28
CA SER A 438 -6.96 -27.98 18.48
C SER A 438 -6.50 -27.34 19.79
N TYR A 439 -5.47 -26.50 19.78
CA TYR A 439 -4.99 -25.81 20.98
C TYR A 439 -5.95 -24.70 21.47
N LEU A 440 -7.05 -24.47 20.75
CA LEU A 440 -8.17 -23.62 21.16
C LEU A 440 -9.45 -24.44 21.38
N GLU A 441 -9.38 -25.77 21.60
CA GLU A 441 -10.57 -26.61 21.82
C GLU A 441 -11.45 -26.12 22.99
N ASP A 442 -10.83 -25.52 24.02
CA ASP A 442 -11.54 -24.90 25.15
C ASP A 442 -12.16 -23.52 24.81
N GLN A 443 -11.86 -22.96 23.63
CA GLN A 443 -12.48 -21.74 23.11
C GLN A 443 -13.67 -22.08 22.21
N PRO A 444 -14.74 -21.26 22.24
CA PRO A 444 -15.85 -21.44 21.33
C PRO A 444 -15.43 -21.09 19.90
N TYR A 445 -15.78 -21.96 18.96
CA TYR A 445 -15.77 -21.67 17.52
C TYR A 445 -17.14 -21.24 17.05
N ARG A 446 -17.19 -20.37 16.04
CA ARG A 446 -18.46 -20.01 15.39
C ARG A 446 -18.30 -19.81 13.90
N VAL A 447 -19.42 -19.88 13.20
CA VAL A 447 -19.54 -19.42 11.82
C VAL A 447 -20.48 -18.21 11.77
N VAL A 448 -20.08 -17.20 11.01
CA VAL A 448 -20.90 -16.02 10.65
C VAL A 448 -21.21 -16.09 9.17
N ALA A 449 -22.41 -15.67 8.80
CA ALA A 449 -22.84 -15.60 7.41
C ALA A 449 -23.21 -14.16 7.04
N SER A 450 -22.78 -13.71 5.88
CA SER A 450 -23.08 -12.37 5.36
C SER A 450 -23.48 -12.43 3.88
N SER A 451 -24.31 -11.47 3.48
CA SER A 451 -24.78 -11.33 2.10
C SER A 451 -25.10 -9.84 1.86
N PRO A 452 -24.70 -9.27 0.70
CA PRO A 452 -24.89 -7.84 0.41
C PRO A 452 -26.32 -7.34 0.60
N GLY A 453 -26.48 -6.14 1.17
CA GLY A 453 -27.78 -5.51 1.40
C GLY A 453 -28.70 -6.22 2.40
N ARG A 454 -28.21 -7.18 3.18
CA ARG A 454 -29.00 -7.93 4.18
C ARG A 454 -28.42 -7.81 5.58
N HIS A 455 -29.30 -7.84 6.59
CA HIS A 455 -28.84 -8.04 7.96
C HIS A 455 -28.37 -9.47 8.14
N SER A 456 -27.16 -9.64 8.68
CA SER A 456 -26.62 -10.96 8.98
C SER A 456 -27.48 -11.68 10.02
N PRO A 457 -27.73 -12.98 9.86
CA PRO A 457 -28.30 -13.81 10.91
C PRO A 457 -27.37 -13.89 12.12
N SER A 458 -27.87 -14.43 13.23
CA SER A 458 -27.03 -14.67 14.41
C SER A 458 -25.94 -15.69 14.10
N ALA A 459 -24.74 -15.43 14.61
CA ALA A 459 -23.63 -16.39 14.52
C ALA A 459 -23.98 -17.71 15.19
N VAL A 460 -23.47 -18.82 14.65
CA VAL A 460 -23.76 -20.18 15.14
C VAL A 460 -22.48 -20.80 15.68
N LEU A 461 -22.54 -21.28 16.92
CA LEU A 461 -21.41 -22.00 17.54
C LEU A 461 -21.23 -23.36 16.87
N LEU A 462 -19.97 -23.76 16.69
CA LEU A 462 -19.59 -25.06 16.15
C LEU A 462 -19.17 -25.99 17.30
N SER A 463 -19.47 -27.28 17.14
CA SER A 463 -18.94 -28.38 17.95
C SER A 463 -17.73 -28.99 17.24
N PRO A 464 -16.49 -28.78 17.74
CA PRO A 464 -15.30 -29.36 17.12
C PRO A 464 -15.37 -30.88 17.01
N GLY A 465 -15.00 -31.42 15.84
CA GLY A 465 -14.96 -32.87 15.56
C GLY A 465 -16.32 -33.56 15.42
N GLU A 466 -17.43 -32.84 15.66
CA GLU A 466 -18.78 -33.34 15.45
C GLU A 466 -19.34 -32.88 14.09
N ASN A 467 -20.41 -33.54 13.63
CA ASN A 467 -21.15 -33.07 12.46
C ASN A 467 -21.97 -31.83 12.82
N ASN A 468 -21.64 -30.70 12.18
CA ASN A 468 -22.33 -29.44 12.37
C ASN A 468 -23.28 -29.20 11.20
N THR A 469 -24.60 -29.14 11.48
CA THR A 469 -25.60 -28.76 10.48
C THR A 469 -26.18 -27.40 10.85
N VAL A 470 -25.99 -26.41 9.96
CA VAL A 470 -26.35 -25.02 10.21
C VAL A 470 -27.28 -24.52 9.11
N ASN A 471 -28.37 -23.86 9.52
CA ASN A 471 -29.32 -23.27 8.58
C ASN A 471 -29.39 -21.76 8.83
N PHE A 472 -28.88 -20.98 7.87
CA PHE A 472 -28.98 -19.53 7.88
C PHE A 472 -30.23 -19.07 7.16
N THR A 473 -31.07 -18.29 7.85
CA THR A 473 -32.22 -17.63 7.24
C THR A 473 -31.99 -16.13 7.25
N PHE A 474 -31.91 -15.56 6.05
CA PHE A 474 -31.73 -14.13 5.85
C PHE A 474 -33.09 -13.44 5.70
N ALA A 475 -33.16 -12.20 6.19
CA ALA A 475 -34.24 -11.29 5.82
C ALA A 475 -34.12 -10.90 4.33
N GLU A 476 -35.19 -10.34 3.77
CA GLU A 476 -35.14 -9.78 2.42
C GLU A 476 -34.12 -8.64 2.31
N GLN A 477 -33.54 -8.50 1.12
CA GLN A 477 -32.53 -7.49 0.81
C GLN A 477 -33.16 -6.11 0.77
N GLY A 478 -32.45 -5.11 1.27
CA GLY A 478 -32.77 -3.72 0.99
C GLY A 478 -32.05 -3.28 -0.28
N LYS A 479 -32.74 -2.51 -1.12
CA LYS A 479 -32.24 -2.06 -2.41
C LYS A 479 -32.51 -0.58 -2.58
N VAL A 480 -31.53 0.17 -3.07
CA VAL A 480 -31.64 1.61 -3.36
C VAL A 480 -31.31 1.85 -4.83
N ASP A 481 -32.31 2.27 -5.61
CA ASP A 481 -32.09 2.79 -6.97
C ASP A 481 -31.81 4.29 -6.86
N TYR A 482 -30.64 4.72 -7.30
CA TYR A 482 -30.22 6.12 -7.23
C TYR A 482 -30.21 6.78 -8.62
N HIS A 483 -30.46 8.09 -8.66
CA HIS A 483 -30.29 8.93 -9.84
C HIS A 483 -29.88 10.36 -9.43
N PHE A 484 -28.64 10.70 -9.74
CA PHE A 484 -27.93 11.91 -9.34
C PHE A 484 -27.48 12.66 -10.58
N VAL A 485 -27.85 13.93 -10.64
CA VAL A 485 -27.58 14.79 -11.80
C VAL A 485 -26.98 16.13 -11.36
N ASP A 486 -26.29 16.80 -12.28
CA ASP A 486 -25.85 18.18 -12.12
C ASP A 486 -27.01 19.19 -12.28
N GLY A 487 -26.70 20.49 -12.22
CA GLY A 487 -27.68 21.57 -12.42
C GLY A 487 -28.30 21.64 -13.83
N ASP A 488 -27.65 21.03 -14.82
CA ASP A 488 -28.10 20.97 -16.22
C ASP A 488 -28.85 19.65 -16.53
N GLY A 489 -28.86 18.70 -15.59
CA GLY A 489 -29.53 17.42 -15.69
C GLY A 489 -28.68 16.29 -16.25
N ASN A 490 -27.35 16.44 -16.30
CA ASN A 490 -26.43 15.37 -16.72
C ASN A 490 -26.08 14.46 -15.53
N ASP A 491 -26.00 13.15 -15.77
CA ASP A 491 -25.50 12.17 -14.81
C ASP A 491 -24.06 12.48 -14.40
N LEU A 492 -23.71 12.32 -13.12
CA LEU A 492 -22.36 12.56 -12.62
C LEU A 492 -21.90 11.53 -11.56
N PRO A 493 -20.60 11.19 -11.49
CA PRO A 493 -20.04 10.39 -10.42
C PRO A 493 -20.19 11.11 -9.07
N THR A 494 -20.47 10.37 -8.00
CA THR A 494 -20.66 10.97 -6.67
C THR A 494 -20.26 10.03 -5.54
N GLN A 495 -19.93 10.60 -4.39
CA GLN A 495 -19.89 9.90 -3.11
C GLN A 495 -21.29 9.91 -2.49
N LEU A 496 -21.74 8.74 -2.01
CA LEU A 496 -22.98 8.58 -1.24
C LEU A 496 -22.68 7.93 0.12
N SER A 497 -23.04 8.60 1.21
CA SER A 497 -22.89 8.08 2.58
C SER A 497 -24.24 7.79 3.22
N PHE A 498 -24.32 6.73 4.02
CA PHE A 498 -25.47 6.39 4.86
C PHE A 498 -25.08 6.52 6.34
N TRP A 499 -25.83 7.32 7.09
CA TRP A 499 -25.57 7.63 8.50
C TRP A 499 -26.71 7.25 9.44
N GLN A 500 -26.36 6.82 10.65
CA GLN A 500 -27.29 6.61 11.76
C GLN A 500 -26.69 7.19 13.04
N SER A 501 -27.43 8.08 13.73
CA SER A 501 -26.99 8.69 15.00
C SER A 501 -25.53 9.18 14.95
N ASP A 502 -25.18 9.90 13.88
CA ASP A 502 -23.85 10.47 13.58
C ASP A 502 -22.72 9.46 13.29
N SER A 503 -23.02 8.16 13.24
CA SER A 503 -22.09 7.13 12.77
C SER A 503 -22.29 6.86 11.28
N ARG A 504 -21.22 6.88 10.50
CA ARG A 504 -21.24 6.45 9.09
C ARG A 504 -21.38 4.94 9.07
N ILE A 505 -22.51 4.46 8.56
CA ILE A 505 -22.78 3.03 8.43
C ILE A 505 -22.11 2.48 7.17
N GLU A 506 -22.20 3.23 6.08
CA GLU A 506 -21.72 2.80 4.78
C GLU A 506 -21.40 4.01 3.90
N ARG A 507 -20.45 3.86 2.98
CA ARG A 507 -20.12 4.86 1.96
C ARG A 507 -19.82 4.16 0.65
N PHE A 508 -20.44 4.67 -0.41
CA PHE A 508 -20.24 4.23 -1.78
C PHE A 508 -19.60 5.35 -2.59
N TYR A 509 -18.69 4.98 -3.49
CA TYR A 509 -18.19 5.85 -4.54
C TYR A 509 -18.77 5.36 -5.85
N LEU A 510 -19.55 6.21 -6.51
CA LEU A 510 -20.37 5.86 -7.66
C LEU A 510 -19.70 6.45 -8.90
N ASN A 511 -19.38 5.60 -9.87
CA ASN A 511 -18.81 5.99 -11.17
C ASN A 511 -19.86 6.54 -12.15
N GLN A 512 -21.15 6.32 -11.88
CA GLN A 512 -22.27 6.74 -12.71
C GLN A 512 -23.28 7.58 -11.90
N GLY A 513 -24.06 8.39 -12.61
CA GLY A 513 -25.15 9.17 -12.00
C GLY A 513 -26.36 8.33 -11.60
N GLN A 514 -26.53 7.14 -12.17
CA GLN A 514 -27.66 6.26 -11.87
C GLN A 514 -27.24 4.81 -11.71
N GLY A 515 -27.94 4.08 -10.85
CA GLY A 515 -27.66 2.67 -10.60
C GLY A 515 -28.47 2.12 -9.44
N SER A 516 -28.03 0.97 -8.94
CA SER A 516 -28.66 0.27 -7.82
C SER A 516 -27.61 -0.16 -6.81
N LEU A 517 -27.94 -0.04 -5.54
CA LEU A 517 -27.10 -0.44 -4.41
C LEU A 517 -27.84 -1.41 -3.49
N ASP A 518 -27.10 -2.38 -2.98
CA ASP A 518 -27.59 -3.34 -1.98
C ASP A 518 -27.29 -2.78 -0.58
N VAL A 519 -28.30 -2.20 0.06
CA VAL A 519 -28.17 -1.52 1.35
C VAL A 519 -29.07 -2.20 2.37
N LYS A 520 -28.54 -2.48 3.57
CA LYS A 520 -29.32 -3.16 4.62
C LYS A 520 -30.62 -2.38 4.92
N PRO A 521 -31.76 -3.07 5.17
CA PRO A 521 -32.99 -2.38 5.56
C PRO A 521 -32.81 -1.54 6.83
N GLY A 522 -33.27 -0.29 6.83
CA GLY A 522 -33.03 0.64 7.93
C GLY A 522 -33.46 2.07 7.62
N THR A 523 -33.41 2.95 8.62
CA THR A 523 -33.59 4.40 8.42
C THR A 523 -32.22 5.07 8.47
N TYR A 524 -31.96 5.94 7.51
CA TYR A 524 -30.65 6.57 7.31
C TYR A 524 -30.79 8.07 7.05
N ASN A 525 -29.84 8.84 7.53
CA ASN A 525 -29.54 10.15 6.95
C ASN A 525 -28.48 9.94 5.88
N ILE A 526 -28.78 10.30 4.63
CA ILE A 526 -27.83 10.21 3.53
C ILE A 526 -27.19 11.55 3.25
N GLY A 527 -25.94 11.51 2.79
CA GLY A 527 -25.22 12.66 2.23
C GLY A 527 -24.65 12.31 0.86
N VAL A 528 -24.88 13.17 -0.13
CA VAL A 528 -24.35 13.05 -1.49
C VAL A 528 -23.40 14.21 -1.75
N SER A 529 -22.19 13.92 -2.22
CA SER A 529 -21.12 14.90 -2.46
C SER A 529 -20.34 14.55 -3.72
N ARG A 530 -19.74 15.59 -4.35
CA ARG A 530 -18.73 15.47 -5.42
C ARG A 530 -17.47 16.27 -5.07
N GLY A 531 -17.18 16.44 -3.78
CA GLY A 531 -15.99 17.17 -3.32
C GLY A 531 -16.20 18.68 -3.21
N PHE A 532 -15.18 19.47 -3.58
CA PHE A 532 -15.07 20.88 -3.20
C PHE A 532 -15.85 21.86 -4.08
N GLU A 533 -16.27 21.42 -5.27
CA GLU A 533 -16.89 22.31 -6.26
C GLU A 533 -18.40 22.26 -6.25
N TYR A 534 -18.99 21.19 -5.72
CA TYR A 534 -20.43 20.94 -5.76
C TYR A 534 -21.03 21.02 -4.36
N ASN A 535 -22.25 21.53 -4.23
CA ASN A 535 -22.93 21.55 -2.94
C ASN A 535 -23.22 20.12 -2.43
N VAL A 536 -23.19 19.95 -1.11
CA VAL A 536 -23.57 18.69 -0.45
C VAL A 536 -25.10 18.62 -0.31
N VAL A 537 -25.69 17.48 -0.69
CA VAL A 537 -27.12 17.19 -0.53
C VAL A 537 -27.33 16.20 0.60
N GLU A 538 -28.10 16.58 1.62
CA GLU A 538 -28.45 15.69 2.74
C GLU A 538 -29.96 15.41 2.78
N LYS A 539 -30.33 14.14 2.98
CA LYS A 539 -31.75 13.69 3.06
C LYS A 539 -31.92 12.60 4.10
N SER A 540 -33.15 12.35 4.53
CA SER A 540 -33.49 11.18 5.34
C SER A 540 -34.28 10.20 4.50
N ILE A 541 -33.91 8.91 4.55
CA ILE A 541 -34.57 7.83 3.79
C ILE A 541 -34.80 6.60 4.67
N THR A 542 -35.75 5.77 4.27
CA THR A 542 -35.98 4.45 4.86
C THR A 542 -35.86 3.41 3.76
N VAL A 543 -34.93 2.48 3.93
CA VAL A 543 -34.75 1.30 3.07
C VAL A 543 -35.57 0.17 3.66
N GLU A 544 -36.57 -0.28 2.94
CA GLU A 544 -37.45 -1.39 3.34
C GLU A 544 -36.94 -2.73 2.78
N ALA A 545 -37.16 -3.82 3.51
CA ALA A 545 -36.79 -5.15 3.06
C ALA A 545 -37.70 -5.59 1.91
N GLY A 546 -37.11 -6.09 0.82
CA GLY A 546 -37.84 -6.59 -0.36
C GLY A 546 -38.42 -5.50 -1.27
N VAL A 547 -38.20 -4.23 -0.94
CA VAL A 547 -38.71 -3.08 -1.69
C VAL A 547 -37.55 -2.21 -2.17
N THR A 548 -37.54 -1.91 -3.47
CA THR A 548 -36.58 -0.94 -4.02
C THR A 548 -36.96 0.48 -3.63
N THR A 549 -36.04 1.17 -2.95
CA THR A 549 -36.17 2.57 -2.54
C THR A 549 -35.56 3.48 -3.59
N THR A 550 -36.29 4.49 -4.07
CA THR A 550 -35.74 5.46 -5.04
C THR A 550 -35.09 6.65 -4.34
N LEU A 551 -33.88 7.01 -4.74
CA LEU A 551 -33.11 8.13 -4.21
C LEU A 551 -32.64 9.06 -5.34
N ASN A 552 -33.26 10.24 -5.44
CA ASN A 552 -32.88 11.25 -6.43
C ASN A 552 -32.17 12.44 -5.77
N ALA A 553 -31.16 13.01 -6.42
CA ALA A 553 -30.50 14.25 -5.97
C ALA A 553 -30.01 15.09 -7.16
N THR A 554 -29.87 16.39 -6.92
CA THR A 554 -29.30 17.34 -7.88
C THR A 554 -28.18 18.08 -7.18
N LEU A 555 -26.97 18.01 -7.72
CA LEU A 555 -25.79 18.70 -7.20
C LEU A 555 -25.48 19.89 -8.12
N LEU A 556 -25.37 21.07 -7.54
CA LEU A 556 -25.01 22.31 -8.23
C LEU A 556 -23.51 22.53 -8.11
N ARG A 557 -22.82 22.76 -9.23
CA ARG A 557 -21.45 23.29 -9.22
C ARG A 557 -21.52 24.74 -8.75
N MET A 558 -20.88 25.04 -7.65
CA MET A 558 -20.94 26.33 -6.94
C MET A 558 -19.62 27.09 -7.01
N VAL A 559 -18.49 26.40 -7.12
CA VAL A 559 -17.16 27.00 -7.26
C VAL A 559 -16.82 27.04 -8.75
N ASP A 560 -16.43 28.21 -9.26
CA ASP A 560 -16.00 28.35 -10.64
C ASP A 560 -14.50 28.06 -10.74
N THR A 561 -14.14 26.88 -11.24
CA THR A 561 -12.74 26.52 -11.53
C THR A 561 -12.42 26.60 -13.03
N SER A 562 -13.23 27.32 -13.83
CA SER A 562 -12.96 27.48 -15.27
C SER A 562 -11.55 28.03 -15.54
N GLY A 563 -10.90 27.45 -16.54
CA GLY A 563 -9.49 27.66 -16.87
C GLY A 563 -8.53 26.86 -15.99
N TYR A 564 -9.03 25.92 -15.17
CA TYR A 564 -8.23 25.05 -14.32
C TYR A 564 -8.73 23.62 -14.34
N LEU A 565 -7.81 22.67 -14.15
CA LEU A 565 -8.13 21.27 -13.88
C LEU A 565 -7.59 20.87 -12.51
N SER A 566 -8.37 20.08 -11.78
CA SER A 566 -7.97 19.53 -10.49
C SER A 566 -7.07 18.30 -10.64
N PHE A 567 -5.97 18.23 -9.90
CA PHE A 567 -5.08 17.06 -9.93
C PHE A 567 -4.51 16.66 -8.57
N ASP A 568 -4.19 15.38 -8.43
CA ASP A 568 -3.40 14.84 -7.32
C ASP A 568 -2.07 14.30 -7.84
N ALA A 569 -0.98 14.75 -7.24
CA ALA A 569 0.38 14.51 -7.69
C ALA A 569 0.97 13.18 -7.22
N HIS A 570 0.31 12.50 -6.28
CA HIS A 570 0.84 11.33 -5.59
C HIS A 570 -0.31 10.39 -5.20
N VAL A 571 -0.46 9.30 -5.94
CA VAL A 571 -1.55 8.33 -5.76
C VAL A 571 -1.06 6.91 -5.99
N HIS A 572 -1.34 6.05 -5.01
CA HIS A 572 -0.99 4.63 -5.03
C HIS A 572 -2.20 3.74 -5.35
N THR A 573 -1.93 2.70 -6.12
CA THR A 573 -2.81 1.61 -6.51
C THR A 573 -2.15 0.28 -6.18
N ASN A 574 -2.89 -0.81 -6.25
CA ASN A 574 -2.36 -2.09 -5.80
C ASN A 574 -1.09 -2.56 -6.55
N PRO A 575 -0.74 -2.16 -7.78
CA PRO A 575 0.60 -2.35 -8.32
C PRO A 575 1.76 -2.05 -7.35
N SER A 576 1.56 -1.06 -6.48
CA SER A 576 2.47 -0.74 -5.38
C SER A 576 2.44 -1.77 -4.23
N ALA A 577 3.58 -1.99 -3.58
CA ALA A 577 3.73 -2.96 -2.49
C ALA A 577 2.84 -2.70 -1.25
N ASP A 578 2.40 -1.46 -1.08
CA ASP A 578 1.81 -0.90 0.13
C ASP A 578 0.35 -0.44 -0.05
N SER A 579 -0.24 -0.72 -1.21
CA SER A 579 -1.62 -0.39 -1.52
C SER A 579 -2.46 -1.64 -1.81
N VAL A 580 -3.70 -1.63 -1.32
CA VAL A 580 -4.65 -2.75 -1.49
C VAL A 580 -5.80 -2.41 -2.44
N VAL A 581 -5.78 -1.21 -3.04
CA VAL A 581 -6.89 -0.67 -3.84
C VAL A 581 -6.60 -0.82 -5.33
N THR A 582 -7.51 -1.42 -6.09
CA THR A 582 -7.29 -1.59 -7.53
C THR A 582 -7.29 -0.25 -8.28
N PRO A 583 -6.65 -0.15 -9.46
CA PRO A 583 -6.75 1.01 -10.34
C PRO A 583 -8.19 1.50 -10.58
N VAL A 584 -9.12 0.57 -10.87
CA VAL A 584 -10.54 0.89 -11.13
C VAL A 584 -11.21 1.50 -9.91
N GLU A 585 -10.98 0.92 -8.73
CA GLU A 585 -11.52 1.44 -7.48
C GLU A 585 -10.94 2.81 -7.15
N ARG A 586 -9.62 2.97 -7.27
CA ARG A 586 -8.92 4.24 -7.01
C ARG A 586 -9.49 5.35 -7.88
N LEU A 587 -9.58 5.14 -9.19
CA LEU A 587 -10.11 6.13 -10.13
C LEU A 587 -11.61 6.40 -9.93
N THR A 588 -12.37 5.39 -9.51
CA THR A 588 -13.78 5.58 -9.12
C THR A 588 -13.89 6.50 -7.91
N THR A 589 -13.05 6.33 -6.89
CA THR A 589 -13.04 7.24 -5.72
C THR A 589 -12.58 8.66 -6.08
N ALA A 590 -11.62 8.80 -7.00
CA ALA A 590 -11.17 10.08 -7.52
C ALA A 590 -12.30 10.84 -8.23
N ALA A 591 -12.95 10.20 -9.21
CA ALA A 591 -14.06 10.80 -9.95
C ALA A 591 -15.25 11.14 -9.05
N ALA A 592 -15.60 10.24 -8.12
CA ALA A 592 -16.71 10.43 -7.18
C ALA A 592 -16.51 11.62 -6.23
N THR A 593 -15.27 12.05 -6.03
CA THR A 593 -14.91 13.23 -5.23
C THR A 593 -14.48 14.43 -6.08
N GLY A 594 -14.74 14.38 -7.39
CA GLY A 594 -14.55 15.49 -8.31
C GLY A 594 -13.10 15.82 -8.64
N LEU A 595 -12.19 14.85 -8.54
CA LEU A 595 -10.83 14.98 -9.06
C LEU A 595 -10.81 14.69 -10.57
N GLU A 596 -10.03 15.44 -11.35
CA GLU A 596 -10.04 15.38 -12.82
C GLU A 596 -8.77 14.78 -13.44
N VAL A 597 -7.62 14.89 -12.76
CA VAL A 597 -6.35 14.32 -13.22
C VAL A 597 -5.71 13.55 -12.05
N VAL A 598 -5.34 12.29 -12.30
CA VAL A 598 -4.60 11.46 -11.33
C VAL A 598 -3.19 11.21 -11.87
N VAL A 599 -2.16 11.45 -11.07
CA VAL A 599 -0.80 11.00 -11.40
C VAL A 599 -0.59 9.62 -10.77
N SER A 600 -0.28 8.59 -11.56
CA SER A 600 0.10 7.29 -11.00
C SER A 600 1.51 7.36 -10.44
N THR A 601 1.72 6.94 -9.19
CA THR A 601 3.04 7.04 -8.54
C THR A 601 3.35 5.82 -7.71
N ASP A 602 2.98 4.63 -8.20
CA ASP A 602 3.26 3.38 -7.50
C ASP A 602 4.77 3.16 -7.27
N HIS A 603 5.10 2.49 -6.17
CA HIS A 603 6.46 2.13 -5.78
C HIS A 603 7.06 1.05 -6.70
N GLU A 604 8.22 1.33 -7.30
CA GLU A 604 9.01 0.36 -8.06
C GLU A 604 8.27 -0.28 -9.25
N ILE A 605 7.19 0.34 -9.73
CA ILE A 605 6.43 -0.03 -10.91
C ILE A 605 5.87 1.23 -11.59
N ILE A 606 5.84 1.23 -12.92
CA ILE A 606 5.21 2.32 -13.70
C ILE A 606 3.88 1.81 -14.26
N THR A 607 2.79 2.28 -13.68
CA THR A 607 1.42 1.86 -14.03
C THR A 607 0.74 2.88 -14.95
N ASP A 608 0.22 2.43 -16.10
CA ASP A 608 -0.73 3.22 -16.90
C ASP A 608 -2.16 2.96 -16.41
N LEU A 609 -2.78 3.99 -15.83
CA LEU A 609 -4.14 3.92 -15.30
C LEU A 609 -5.23 4.15 -16.36
N SER A 610 -4.87 4.50 -17.61
CA SER A 610 -5.83 4.81 -18.68
C SER A 610 -6.81 3.66 -18.95
N PRO A 611 -6.40 2.38 -19.01
CA PRO A 611 -7.32 1.27 -19.19
C PRO A 611 -8.40 1.19 -18.10
N ALA A 612 -8.03 1.49 -16.85
CA ALA A 612 -8.96 1.47 -15.72
C ALA A 612 -9.98 2.62 -15.78
N ILE A 613 -9.63 3.77 -16.39
CA ILE A 613 -10.57 4.87 -16.68
C ILE A 613 -11.65 4.40 -17.67
N GLU A 614 -11.23 3.76 -18.75
CA GLU A 614 -12.14 3.24 -19.78
C GLU A 614 -13.05 2.16 -19.22
N GLN A 615 -12.48 1.21 -18.46
CA GLN A 615 -13.22 0.13 -17.79
C GLN A 615 -14.26 0.67 -16.80
N ALA A 616 -13.91 1.69 -16.02
CA ALA A 616 -14.81 2.34 -15.09
C ALA A 616 -15.89 3.23 -15.77
N GLY A 617 -15.75 3.50 -17.08
CA GLY A 617 -16.65 4.39 -17.83
C GLY A 617 -16.49 5.87 -17.50
N LEU A 618 -15.27 6.29 -17.13
CA LEU A 618 -15.00 7.59 -16.52
C LEU A 618 -14.29 8.61 -17.42
N THR A 619 -14.11 8.32 -18.71
CA THR A 619 -13.33 9.14 -19.67
C THR A 619 -13.77 10.61 -19.79
N ASN A 620 -15.03 10.93 -19.47
CA ASN A 620 -15.54 12.32 -19.47
C ASN A 620 -15.27 13.08 -18.17
N TRP A 621 -14.81 12.39 -17.12
CA TRP A 621 -14.72 12.92 -15.76
C TRP A 621 -13.30 12.94 -15.22
N LEU A 622 -12.44 12.05 -15.70
CA LEU A 622 -11.04 12.06 -15.34
C LEU A 622 -10.13 11.62 -16.49
N THR A 623 -8.86 11.97 -16.34
CA THR A 623 -7.72 11.51 -17.12
C THR A 623 -6.58 11.16 -16.16
N THR A 624 -5.49 10.62 -16.69
CA THR A 624 -4.32 10.23 -15.89
C THR A 624 -3.03 10.72 -16.51
N VAL A 625 -2.01 10.91 -15.69
CA VAL A 625 -0.61 11.11 -16.09
C VAL A 625 0.19 9.95 -15.52
N VAL A 626 1.02 9.32 -16.35
CA VAL A 626 1.87 8.23 -15.88
C VAL A 626 3.05 8.79 -15.10
N GLY A 627 3.22 8.39 -13.85
CA GLY A 627 4.35 8.76 -13.01
C GLY A 627 5.01 7.55 -12.36
N GLN A 628 5.95 7.84 -11.45
CA GLN A 628 6.58 6.87 -10.57
C GLN A 628 6.96 7.57 -9.27
N GLU A 629 6.72 6.93 -8.12
CA GLU A 629 7.45 7.24 -6.90
C GLU A 629 8.70 6.34 -6.79
N VAL A 630 9.85 6.98 -6.63
CA VAL A 630 11.13 6.33 -6.46
C VAL A 630 11.47 6.33 -4.98
N THR A 631 11.47 5.16 -4.35
CA THR A 631 11.97 5.03 -2.98
C THR A 631 13.47 4.98 -2.97
N ALA A 632 14.13 5.66 -2.03
CA ALA A 632 15.57 5.62 -1.92
C ALA A 632 16.01 5.92 -0.49
N ALA A 633 17.15 5.36 -0.08
CA ALA A 633 17.68 5.61 1.27
C ALA A 633 17.89 7.10 1.60
N LEU A 634 18.09 7.93 0.58
CA LEU A 634 18.01 9.39 0.62
C LEU A 634 17.57 9.86 -0.78
N PRO A 635 16.48 10.63 -0.94
CA PRO A 635 15.81 11.49 0.03
C PRO A 635 14.63 10.86 0.79
N ASN A 636 14.54 9.52 0.85
CA ASN A 636 13.33 8.73 1.12
C ASN A 636 12.49 8.54 -0.14
N HIS A 637 11.87 9.60 -0.67
CA HIS A 637 11.10 9.50 -1.91
C HIS A 637 11.31 10.70 -2.86
N THR A 638 11.33 10.41 -4.16
CA THR A 638 11.14 11.39 -5.23
C THR A 638 9.99 10.94 -6.11
N ILE A 639 9.28 11.89 -6.72
CA ILE A 639 8.19 11.58 -7.65
C ILE A 639 8.53 12.18 -9.01
N THR A 640 8.33 11.41 -10.08
CA THR A 640 8.56 11.87 -11.44
C THR A 640 7.36 11.63 -12.35
N TYR A 641 7.00 12.64 -13.16
CA TYR A 641 5.91 12.55 -14.14
C TYR A 641 6.00 13.65 -15.22
N PRO A 642 5.37 13.46 -16.39
CA PRO A 642 5.09 12.16 -16.99
C PRO A 642 6.38 11.34 -17.17
N ILE A 643 6.32 10.02 -17.05
CA ILE A 643 7.41 9.08 -17.36
C ILE A 643 6.89 7.96 -18.28
N PRO A 644 7.63 7.53 -19.31
CA PRO A 644 7.14 6.52 -20.24
C PRO A 644 7.20 5.11 -19.66
N VAL A 645 6.08 4.37 -19.75
CA VAL A 645 6.02 2.92 -19.53
C VAL A 645 6.78 2.18 -20.63
N ASP A 646 7.66 1.25 -20.26
CA ASP A 646 8.29 0.32 -21.21
C ASP A 646 7.99 -1.13 -20.85
N THR A 647 6.89 -1.65 -21.39
CA THR A 647 6.44 -3.04 -21.16
C THR A 647 7.34 -4.07 -21.86
N ASN A 648 8.25 -3.66 -22.76
CA ASN A 648 9.20 -4.59 -23.38
C ASN A 648 10.39 -4.90 -22.46
N ALA A 649 10.66 -4.05 -21.48
CA ALA A 649 11.72 -4.22 -20.50
C ALA A 649 11.29 -5.04 -19.28
N GLY A 650 9.99 -5.32 -19.13
CA GLY A 650 9.44 -6.18 -18.08
C GLY A 650 8.03 -5.77 -17.66
N PRO A 651 7.37 -6.58 -16.81
CA PRO A 651 6.00 -6.35 -16.38
C PRO A 651 5.84 -5.08 -15.53
N ARG A 652 6.91 -4.60 -14.88
CA ARG A 652 6.90 -3.39 -14.04
C ARG A 652 7.09 -2.06 -14.79
N GLY A 653 7.10 -2.05 -16.12
CA GLY A 653 7.17 -0.81 -16.90
C GLY A 653 8.53 -0.10 -16.93
N ASN A 654 9.61 -0.75 -16.46
CA ASN A 654 10.98 -0.23 -16.40
C ASN A 654 11.18 0.97 -15.44
N PRO A 655 10.98 0.75 -14.13
CA PRO A 655 11.09 1.78 -13.10
C PRO A 655 12.54 2.27 -12.94
N ILE A 656 12.72 3.40 -12.25
CA ILE A 656 14.05 3.88 -11.84
C ILE A 656 14.69 2.93 -10.83
N TYR A 657 15.84 2.36 -11.21
CA TYR A 657 16.69 1.54 -10.34
C TYR A 657 17.61 2.45 -9.51
N TRP A 658 17.08 2.94 -8.40
CA TRP A 658 17.66 3.99 -7.57
C TRP A 658 18.76 3.53 -6.61
N TYR A 659 18.93 2.23 -6.42
CA TYR A 659 19.80 1.68 -5.37
C TYR A 659 21.23 2.26 -5.41
N GLN A 660 21.71 2.75 -4.26
CA GLN A 660 22.99 3.46 -4.07
C GLN A 660 23.17 4.79 -4.84
N MET A 661 22.13 5.29 -5.51
CA MET A 661 22.18 6.58 -6.16
C MET A 661 22.05 7.71 -5.13
N SER A 662 22.74 8.81 -5.39
CA SER A 662 22.50 10.11 -4.78
C SER A 662 21.22 10.76 -5.30
N LEU A 663 20.73 11.78 -4.61
CA LEU A 663 19.57 12.58 -5.06
C LEU A 663 19.79 13.12 -6.50
N ASP A 664 20.99 13.61 -6.79
CA ASP A 664 21.36 14.10 -8.13
C ASP A 664 21.38 12.98 -9.18
N GLU A 665 21.87 11.79 -8.84
CA GLU A 665 21.86 10.63 -9.73
C GLU A 665 20.43 10.11 -9.99
N ILE A 666 19.57 10.11 -8.96
CA ILE A 666 18.15 9.75 -9.11
C ILE A 666 17.47 10.72 -10.09
N PHE A 667 17.58 12.04 -9.87
CA PHE A 667 16.99 13.04 -10.76
C PHE A 667 17.53 12.95 -12.20
N LYS A 668 18.83 12.65 -12.37
CA LYS A 668 19.40 12.39 -13.70
C LYS A 668 18.84 11.13 -14.34
N ALA A 669 18.61 10.07 -13.57
CA ALA A 669 18.03 8.83 -14.07
C ALA A 669 16.56 9.03 -14.50
N GLU A 670 15.76 9.71 -13.67
CA GLU A 670 14.38 10.10 -13.98
C GLU A 670 14.31 10.89 -15.29
N LYS A 671 15.15 11.92 -15.42
CA LYS A 671 15.26 12.75 -16.63
C LYS A 671 15.72 11.95 -17.85
N ALA A 672 16.69 11.04 -17.69
CA ALA A 672 17.17 10.18 -18.76
C ALA A 672 16.10 9.18 -19.23
N ARG A 673 15.19 8.77 -18.34
CA ARG A 673 14.02 7.95 -18.67
C ARG A 673 12.89 8.74 -19.32
N GLY A 674 12.92 10.07 -19.25
CA GLY A 674 11.93 10.95 -19.88
C GLY A 674 11.02 11.68 -18.89
N GLY A 675 11.28 11.54 -17.58
CA GLY A 675 10.62 12.33 -16.54
C GLY A 675 10.80 13.83 -16.77
N GLN A 676 9.70 14.59 -16.78
CA GLN A 676 9.72 16.03 -17.09
C GLN A 676 9.58 16.91 -15.84
N ILE A 677 8.79 16.47 -14.86
CA ILE A 677 8.69 17.05 -13.52
C ILE A 677 9.35 16.08 -12.56
N ARG A 678 10.20 16.61 -11.68
CA ARG A 678 10.75 15.92 -10.52
C ARG A 678 10.30 16.65 -9.27
N THR A 679 9.69 15.90 -8.36
CA THR A 679 9.09 16.44 -7.12
C THR A 679 9.82 15.86 -5.92
N LEU A 680 10.22 16.74 -5.00
CA LEU A 680 10.71 16.31 -3.70
C LEU A 680 9.51 15.93 -2.80
N ALA A 681 9.31 14.63 -2.60
CA ALA A 681 8.17 14.09 -1.86
C ALA A 681 8.35 14.27 -0.35
N HIS A 682 7.25 14.65 0.31
CA HIS A 682 7.07 14.84 1.76
C HIS A 682 8.39 15.16 2.50
N PRO A 683 9.05 16.29 2.16
CA PRO A 683 10.47 16.50 2.39
C PRO A 683 10.87 16.58 3.88
N ARG A 684 9.90 16.90 4.74
CA ARG A 684 10.06 16.94 6.19
C ARG A 684 9.73 15.61 6.88
N LEU A 685 9.33 14.57 6.17
CA LEU A 685 9.40 13.21 6.71
C LEU A 685 10.87 12.74 6.81
N PHE A 686 11.75 13.22 5.92
CA PHE A 686 13.14 12.78 5.93
C PHE A 686 14.19 13.83 5.50
N ILE A 687 14.44 14.00 4.19
CA ILE A 687 15.61 14.70 3.63
C ILE A 687 15.94 16.05 4.29
N LEU A 688 14.97 16.95 4.46
CA LEU A 688 15.25 18.28 5.03
C LEU A 688 15.57 18.22 6.53
N ASN A 689 15.04 17.21 7.25
CA ASN A 689 15.42 16.97 8.64
C ASN A 689 16.80 16.30 8.72
N ALA A 690 17.05 15.32 7.87
CA ALA A 690 18.31 14.57 7.82
C ALA A 690 19.49 15.50 7.51
N LEU A 691 19.30 16.47 6.61
CA LEU A 691 20.29 17.46 6.22
C LEU A 691 20.35 18.70 7.12
N LYS A 692 19.48 18.77 8.15
CA LYS A 692 19.30 19.96 9.01
C LYS A 692 19.17 21.23 8.16
N TRP A 693 18.20 21.21 7.24
CA TRP A 693 18.00 22.29 6.28
C TRP A 693 17.94 23.67 6.95
N ASN A 694 18.76 24.59 6.48
CA ASN A 694 18.88 25.93 7.03
C ASN A 694 18.20 26.95 6.11
N HIS A 695 17.06 27.48 6.56
CA HIS A 695 16.26 28.45 5.80
C HIS A 695 16.98 29.77 5.53
N GLN A 696 17.99 30.12 6.33
CA GLN A 696 18.68 31.39 6.21
C GLN A 696 19.81 31.33 5.16
N SER A 697 20.51 30.20 5.04
CA SER A 697 21.49 29.99 3.98
C SER A 697 20.88 29.42 2.70
N GLY A 698 19.72 28.75 2.80
CA GLY A 698 19.15 28.01 1.68
C GLY A 698 19.98 26.78 1.32
N GLU A 699 20.69 26.20 2.30
CA GLU A 699 21.61 25.09 2.11
C GLU A 699 21.50 24.10 3.29
N PRO A 700 21.90 22.83 3.11
CA PRO A 700 22.12 21.88 4.21
C PRO A 700 23.12 22.40 5.25
N ASP A 701 22.87 22.21 6.55
CA ASP A 701 23.88 22.45 7.60
C ASP A 701 24.84 21.26 7.79
N ILE A 702 24.63 20.16 7.06
CA ILE A 702 25.48 18.97 7.06
C ILE A 702 26.02 18.73 5.65
N GLU A 703 27.35 18.74 5.52
CA GLU A 703 28.06 18.51 4.24
C GLU A 703 28.63 17.09 4.10
N THR A 704 28.56 16.26 5.15
CA THR A 704 29.12 14.90 5.14
C THR A 704 28.08 13.84 4.82
N ASN A 705 28.50 12.77 4.12
CA ASN A 705 27.71 11.56 3.91
C ASN A 705 27.12 11.07 5.26
N LEU A 706 25.80 10.89 5.29
CA LEU A 706 25.03 10.46 6.47
C LEU A 706 25.24 8.98 6.82
N GLY A 707 26.01 8.25 6.01
CA GLY A 707 26.24 6.83 6.13
C GLY A 707 25.09 5.98 5.57
N LEU A 708 24.11 6.57 4.88
CA LEU A 708 22.87 5.93 4.41
C LEU A 708 22.99 5.24 3.04
N GLY A 709 24.19 4.77 2.67
CA GLY A 709 24.38 3.87 1.51
C GLY A 709 24.93 4.50 0.28
N GLN A 710 25.03 5.82 0.31
CA GLN A 710 25.71 6.55 -0.73
C GLN A 710 27.23 6.35 -0.59
N PRO A 711 27.98 6.35 -1.70
CA PRO A 711 29.45 6.38 -1.68
C PRO A 711 30.02 7.56 -0.86
N GLU A 712 31.24 7.42 -0.33
CA GLU A 712 31.95 8.54 0.31
C GLU A 712 32.16 9.70 -0.68
N GLY A 713 31.91 10.94 -0.21
CA GLY A 713 32.17 12.16 -0.99
C GLY A 713 31.10 12.55 -2.01
N VAL A 714 29.91 11.93 -1.93
CA VAL A 714 28.72 12.31 -2.71
C VAL A 714 28.09 13.58 -2.15
N ASP A 715 27.68 14.50 -3.04
CA ASP A 715 26.86 15.66 -2.67
C ASP A 715 25.44 15.19 -2.31
N MET A 716 24.97 15.58 -1.13
CA MET A 716 23.71 15.09 -0.56
C MET A 716 22.48 15.91 -1.00
N TRP A 717 22.69 16.95 -1.81
CA TRP A 717 21.65 17.87 -2.25
C TRP A 717 21.74 18.14 -3.75
N SER A 718 20.58 18.30 -4.39
CA SER A 718 20.45 18.72 -5.78
C SER A 718 19.28 19.69 -5.90
N TRP A 719 19.43 20.69 -6.76
CA TRP A 719 18.36 21.63 -7.15
C TRP A 719 17.66 21.23 -8.46
N ASP A 720 17.97 20.06 -9.04
CA ASP A 720 17.38 19.61 -10.32
C ASP A 720 15.97 19.05 -10.15
N PHE A 721 15.09 19.78 -9.47
CA PHE A 721 13.68 19.46 -9.26
C PHE A 721 12.79 20.69 -9.48
N GLU A 722 11.55 20.45 -9.93
CA GLU A 722 10.62 21.52 -10.30
C GLU A 722 9.53 21.75 -9.25
N ALA A 723 9.22 20.75 -8.43
CA ALA A 723 8.14 20.81 -7.45
C ALA A 723 8.54 20.23 -6.09
N MET A 724 7.80 20.60 -5.06
CA MET A 724 7.87 19.96 -3.75
C MET A 724 6.46 19.66 -3.25
N GLU A 725 6.31 18.56 -2.51
CA GLU A 725 5.12 18.35 -1.70
C GLU A 725 5.13 19.31 -0.51
N TYR A 726 4.47 20.45 -0.72
CA TYR A 726 4.21 21.46 0.30
C TYR A 726 3.20 20.96 1.34
N MET A 727 2.34 20.01 0.95
CA MET A 727 1.47 19.25 1.83
C MET A 727 1.37 17.82 1.30
N ASN A 728 1.74 16.84 2.12
CA ASN A 728 1.41 15.44 1.88
C ASN A 728 0.35 15.05 2.92
N GLY A 729 -0.85 14.73 2.45
CA GLY A 729 -2.04 14.76 3.28
C GLY A 729 -2.31 16.17 3.86
N VAL A 730 -3.29 16.25 4.77
CA VAL A 730 -3.62 17.51 5.46
C VAL A 730 -2.61 17.80 6.57
N GLU A 731 -1.68 18.70 6.29
CA GLU A 731 -0.55 19.01 7.17
C GLU A 731 -0.53 20.47 7.67
N LYS A 732 -0.03 20.66 8.90
CA LYS A 732 0.18 21.97 9.54
C LYS A 732 1.46 22.63 9.03
N VAL A 733 1.37 23.27 7.87
CA VAL A 733 2.50 23.84 7.11
C VAL A 733 3.43 24.79 7.87
N PHE A 734 2.95 25.47 8.93
CA PHE A 734 3.79 26.33 9.77
C PHE A 734 4.52 25.53 10.85
N SER A 735 3.79 24.74 11.65
CA SER A 735 4.39 23.88 12.69
C SER A 735 5.39 22.86 12.14
N THR A 736 5.23 22.42 10.89
CA THR A 736 6.14 21.45 10.24
C THR A 736 7.25 22.14 9.44
N ASN A 737 7.28 23.48 9.43
CA ASN A 737 8.19 24.34 8.67
C ASN A 737 8.10 24.23 7.14
N LEU A 738 7.15 23.48 6.56
CA LEU A 738 7.01 23.33 5.11
C LEU A 738 6.79 24.67 4.39
N PHE A 739 6.05 25.60 5.03
CA PHE A 739 5.94 26.97 4.52
C PHE A 739 7.32 27.67 4.49
N ASP A 740 8.09 27.56 5.56
CA ASP A 740 9.41 28.21 5.65
C ASP A 740 10.44 27.57 4.72
N ASP A 741 10.37 26.26 4.50
CA ASP A 741 11.17 25.53 3.51
C ASP A 741 10.91 26.05 2.10
N TRP A 742 9.64 26.06 1.70
CA TRP A 742 9.24 26.52 0.38
C TRP A 742 9.59 27.99 0.16
N MET A 743 9.28 28.85 1.14
CA MET A 743 9.67 30.26 1.10
C MET A 743 11.18 30.45 1.02
N SER A 744 11.96 29.62 1.72
CA SER A 744 13.42 29.62 1.64
C SER A 744 13.90 29.28 0.22
N PHE A 745 13.30 28.30 -0.46
CA PHE A 745 13.67 27.96 -1.84
C PHE A 745 13.47 29.16 -2.77
N LEU A 746 12.29 29.79 -2.71
CA LEU A 746 11.95 30.99 -3.49
C LEU A 746 12.87 32.18 -3.16
N ASN A 747 13.14 32.41 -1.87
CA ASN A 747 14.02 33.49 -1.40
C ASN A 747 15.46 33.36 -1.89
N HIS A 748 15.91 32.14 -2.24
CA HIS A 748 17.24 31.87 -2.81
C HIS A 748 17.21 31.72 -4.34
N GLY A 749 16.08 32.01 -4.99
CA GLY A 749 15.95 32.06 -6.44
C GLY A 749 15.57 30.73 -7.10
N ASN A 750 15.28 29.70 -6.31
CA ASN A 750 14.80 28.41 -6.81
C ASN A 750 13.28 28.48 -6.92
N ARG A 751 12.75 28.59 -8.15
CA ARG A 751 11.31 28.73 -8.44
C ARG A 751 10.56 27.38 -8.32
N ILE A 752 10.69 26.74 -7.17
CA ILE A 752 10.05 25.45 -6.88
C ILE A 752 8.54 25.65 -6.70
N THR A 753 7.74 24.86 -7.41
CA THR A 753 6.28 24.85 -7.30
C THR A 753 5.84 24.09 -6.05
N ALA A 754 5.02 24.73 -5.23
CA ALA A 754 4.30 24.03 -4.17
C ALA A 754 3.17 23.19 -4.76
N THR A 755 3.18 21.89 -4.49
CA THR A 755 2.07 20.97 -4.77
C THR A 755 1.56 20.35 -3.47
N GLY A 756 0.28 20.02 -3.44
CA GLY A 756 -0.30 19.15 -2.42
C GLY A 756 -0.52 17.75 -3.00
N SER A 757 -0.53 16.74 -2.15
CA SER A 757 -0.84 15.38 -2.56
C SER A 757 -1.55 14.59 -1.47
N SER A 758 -2.29 13.55 -1.85
CA SER A 758 -3.02 12.74 -0.88
C SER A 758 -2.23 11.56 -0.33
N ASP A 759 -1.37 10.94 -1.15
CA ASP A 759 -0.54 9.80 -0.77
C ASP A 759 -1.39 8.63 -0.20
N MET A 760 -2.48 8.32 -0.90
CA MET A 760 -3.50 7.39 -0.43
C MET A 760 -3.16 5.95 -0.82
N HIS A 761 -3.05 5.09 0.19
CA HIS A 761 -2.72 3.66 0.05
C HIS A 761 -3.92 2.72 0.28
N LYS A 762 -4.97 3.25 0.91
CA LYS A 762 -6.19 2.52 1.28
C LYS A 762 -7.40 3.12 0.57
N TYR A 763 -8.60 2.61 0.83
CA TYR A 763 -9.87 2.99 0.19
C TYR A 763 -10.31 4.46 0.40
N GLN A 764 -9.53 5.28 1.10
CA GLN A 764 -9.73 6.72 1.16
C GLN A 764 -9.60 7.32 -0.25
N PRO A 765 -10.44 8.30 -0.62
CA PRO A 765 -10.36 8.92 -1.93
C PRO A 765 -9.11 9.80 -2.03
N PRO A 766 -8.45 9.84 -3.20
CA PRO A 766 -7.35 10.78 -3.45
C PRO A 766 -7.85 12.23 -3.58
N GLY A 767 -6.91 13.16 -3.70
CA GLY A 767 -7.18 14.59 -3.90
C GLY A 767 -7.44 15.34 -2.60
N MET A 768 -6.77 14.95 -1.51
CA MET A 768 -6.79 15.65 -0.23
C MET A 768 -5.38 15.77 0.41
N PRO A 769 -4.70 16.92 0.27
CA PRO A 769 -5.03 18.04 -0.62
C PRO A 769 -5.06 17.64 -2.09
N ARG A 770 -5.74 18.46 -2.89
CA ARG A 770 -5.61 18.46 -4.35
C ARG A 770 -5.02 19.78 -4.82
N ASN A 771 -4.65 19.81 -6.07
CA ASN A 771 -4.16 20.99 -6.75
C ASN A 771 -5.13 21.42 -7.83
N TYR A 772 -5.05 22.69 -8.24
CA TYR A 772 -5.65 23.22 -9.45
C TYR A 772 -4.56 23.78 -10.34
N ILE A 773 -4.39 23.20 -11.53
CA ILE A 773 -3.44 23.66 -12.55
C ILE A 773 -4.14 24.52 -13.57
N LYS A 774 -3.49 25.60 -14.00
CA LYS A 774 -3.99 26.41 -15.12
C LYS A 774 -4.04 25.57 -16.39
N SER A 775 -5.16 25.61 -17.09
CA SER A 775 -5.43 24.75 -18.24
C SER A 775 -6.14 25.51 -19.36
N PRO A 776 -5.78 25.27 -20.65
CA PRO A 776 -6.51 25.82 -21.78
C PRO A 776 -7.87 25.16 -22.03
N THR A 777 -8.19 24.07 -21.32
CA THR A 777 -9.45 23.33 -21.40
C THR A 777 -9.92 22.90 -20.01
N ASP A 778 -11.24 22.86 -19.81
CA ASP A 778 -11.88 22.32 -18.59
C ASP A 778 -12.37 20.88 -18.80
N ASN A 779 -12.05 20.27 -19.94
CA ASN A 779 -12.49 18.92 -20.29
C ASN A 779 -11.33 17.92 -20.13
N PRO A 780 -11.40 16.97 -19.18
CA PRO A 780 -10.37 15.94 -18.99
C PRO A 780 -10.07 15.13 -20.27
N SER A 781 -11.04 14.94 -21.16
CA SER A 781 -10.82 14.19 -22.41
C SER A 781 -9.97 14.94 -23.44
N GLU A 782 -9.74 16.24 -23.25
CA GLU A 782 -8.89 17.10 -24.09
C GLU A 782 -7.51 17.35 -23.47
N PHE A 783 -7.25 16.75 -22.30
CA PHE A 783 -6.01 16.91 -21.57
C PHE A 783 -4.81 16.31 -22.31
N SER A 784 -3.63 16.88 -22.09
CA SER A 784 -2.35 16.30 -22.49
C SER A 784 -1.32 16.57 -21.41
N ASP A 785 -0.33 15.68 -21.26
CA ASP A 785 0.70 15.81 -20.23
C ASP A 785 1.43 17.17 -20.29
N GLN A 786 1.52 17.78 -21.46
CA GLN A 786 2.17 19.10 -21.58
C GLN A 786 1.44 20.18 -20.77
N ILE A 787 0.13 20.06 -20.54
CA ILE A 787 -0.64 21.02 -19.74
C ILE A 787 -0.14 21.03 -18.29
N ILE A 788 0.02 19.85 -17.69
CA ILE A 788 0.54 19.75 -16.31
C ILE A 788 2.03 20.11 -16.25
N VAL A 789 2.82 19.71 -17.26
CA VAL A 789 4.24 20.09 -17.35
C VAL A 789 4.39 21.61 -17.39
N ASP A 790 3.68 22.29 -18.28
CA ASP A 790 3.72 23.75 -18.39
C ASP A 790 3.25 24.41 -17.09
N ALA A 791 2.13 23.97 -16.52
CA ALA A 791 1.58 24.57 -15.31
C ALA A 791 2.50 24.40 -14.08
N VAL A 792 3.03 23.20 -13.86
CA VAL A 792 3.93 22.93 -12.72
C VAL A 792 5.27 23.63 -12.91
N THR A 793 5.87 23.60 -14.11
CA THR A 793 7.17 24.26 -14.35
C THR A 793 7.10 25.78 -14.33
N GLN A 794 5.91 26.36 -14.51
CA GLN A 794 5.68 27.80 -14.50
C GLN A 794 5.02 28.30 -13.21
N ASN A 795 4.98 27.51 -12.13
CA ASN A 795 4.33 27.86 -10.85
C ASN A 795 2.83 28.25 -10.97
N GLN A 796 2.10 27.69 -11.94
CA GLN A 796 0.69 27.97 -12.20
C GLN A 796 -0.24 26.96 -11.50
N VAL A 797 -0.03 26.78 -10.19
CA VAL A 797 -0.73 25.80 -9.35
C VAL A 797 -1.34 26.46 -8.10
N VAL A 798 -2.58 26.08 -7.77
CA VAL A 798 -3.22 26.41 -6.47
C VAL A 798 -3.41 25.12 -5.67
N VAL A 799 -2.79 25.02 -4.50
CA VAL A 799 -3.01 23.89 -3.57
C VAL A 799 -4.30 24.13 -2.80
N SER A 800 -5.14 23.10 -2.67
CA SER A 800 -6.47 23.18 -2.07
C SER A 800 -6.76 22.03 -1.10
N THR A 801 -7.27 22.38 0.07
CA THR A 801 -7.85 21.46 1.05
C THR A 801 -9.34 21.73 1.26
N GLY A 802 -9.99 22.46 0.34
CA GLY A 802 -11.42 22.75 0.39
C GLY A 802 -11.88 24.08 -0.23
N ALA A 803 -10.97 24.95 -0.66
CA ALA A 803 -11.29 26.23 -1.29
C ALA A 803 -10.42 26.52 -2.52
N PHE A 804 -10.88 27.44 -3.36
CA PHE A 804 -10.18 27.86 -4.55
C PHE A 804 -10.01 29.38 -4.55
N ALA A 805 -8.88 29.87 -5.07
CA ALA A 805 -8.62 31.29 -5.15
C ALA A 805 -7.95 31.67 -6.47
N ARG A 806 -8.32 32.83 -6.99
CA ARG A 806 -7.65 33.52 -8.09
C ARG A 806 -7.02 34.80 -7.55
N VAL A 807 -5.84 35.12 -8.07
CA VAL A 807 -5.15 36.37 -7.75
C VAL A 807 -4.69 37.04 -9.05
N LEU A 808 -4.74 38.37 -9.09
CA LEU A 808 -4.30 39.14 -10.24
C LEU A 808 -3.65 40.43 -9.78
N MET A 809 -2.38 40.60 -10.09
CA MET A 809 -1.60 41.77 -9.74
C MET A 809 -1.65 42.80 -10.87
N ASN A 810 -1.94 44.05 -10.50
CA ASN A 810 -2.10 45.21 -11.38
C ASN A 810 -3.05 44.98 -12.57
N GLY A 811 -3.98 44.04 -12.42
CA GLY A 811 -4.94 43.66 -13.45
C GLY A 811 -4.35 42.86 -14.61
N THR A 812 -3.10 42.39 -14.52
CA THR A 812 -2.41 41.74 -15.64
C THR A 812 -1.65 40.46 -15.29
N ALA A 813 -0.95 40.40 -14.16
CA ALA A 813 -0.08 39.27 -13.83
C ALA A 813 -0.77 38.30 -12.86
N ASP A 814 -0.77 37.02 -13.23
CA ASP A 814 -1.35 35.91 -12.46
C ASP A 814 -0.24 35.11 -11.76
N ILE A 815 -0.60 34.07 -11.00
CA ILE A 815 0.37 33.14 -10.42
C ILE A 815 1.32 32.61 -11.49
N GLY A 816 2.61 32.54 -11.15
CA GLY A 816 3.68 32.15 -12.06
C GLY A 816 4.24 33.27 -12.93
N ASP A 817 3.52 34.37 -13.14
CA ASP A 817 3.97 35.46 -14.00
C ASP A 817 5.04 36.32 -13.33
N ASP A 818 5.88 36.94 -14.17
CA ASP A 818 6.78 38.04 -13.81
C ASP A 818 6.14 39.39 -14.15
N ILE A 819 6.24 40.36 -13.24
CA ILE A 819 5.79 41.75 -13.46
C ILE A 819 6.80 42.75 -12.91
N THR A 820 7.01 43.86 -13.62
CA THR A 820 7.80 44.98 -13.10
C THR A 820 6.89 45.97 -12.39
N ASP A 821 7.17 46.26 -11.12
CA ASP A 821 6.49 47.32 -10.36
C ASP A 821 7.43 48.02 -9.38
N THR A 822 7.68 49.31 -9.61
CA THR A 822 8.72 50.10 -8.91
C THR A 822 8.15 51.13 -7.94
N ASP A 823 6.83 51.19 -7.76
CA ASP A 823 6.18 52.25 -7.00
C ASP A 823 6.19 52.01 -5.47
N GLY A 824 6.55 50.81 -5.04
CA GLY A 824 6.59 50.37 -3.64
C GLY A 824 5.24 49.87 -3.09
N THR A 825 4.19 49.81 -3.90
CA THR A 825 2.86 49.29 -3.54
C THR A 825 2.11 48.75 -4.75
N ALA A 826 1.66 47.50 -4.73
CA ALA A 826 0.89 46.94 -5.85
C ALA A 826 -0.58 46.69 -5.54
N ASP A 827 -1.41 46.74 -6.59
CA ASP A 827 -2.82 46.37 -6.51
C ASP A 827 -2.98 44.87 -6.75
N LEU A 828 -3.32 44.11 -5.71
CA LEU A 828 -3.59 42.68 -5.76
C LEU A 828 -5.11 42.44 -5.69
N TRP A 829 -5.73 42.04 -6.80
CA TRP A 829 -7.08 41.49 -6.78
C TRP A 829 -7.05 40.06 -6.26
N VAL A 830 -7.95 39.74 -5.33
CA VAL A 830 -8.11 38.41 -4.75
C VAL A 830 -9.58 38.01 -4.84
N HIS A 831 -9.84 36.83 -5.38
CA HIS A 831 -11.17 36.23 -5.45
C HIS A 831 -11.12 34.83 -4.85
N VAL A 832 -11.90 34.59 -3.80
CA VAL A 832 -11.90 33.33 -3.02
C VAL A 832 -13.28 32.71 -3.07
N GLU A 833 -13.33 31.43 -3.41
CA GLU A 833 -14.54 30.62 -3.47
C GLU A 833 -14.39 29.33 -2.68
N ALA A 834 -15.48 28.93 -2.02
CA ALA A 834 -15.66 27.59 -1.46
C ALA A 834 -17.16 27.32 -1.34
N ILE A 835 -17.61 26.07 -1.40
CA ILE A 835 -19.03 25.78 -1.20
C ILE A 835 -19.55 26.37 0.13
N PRO A 836 -20.85 26.71 0.26
CA PRO A 836 -21.39 27.27 1.50
C PRO A 836 -21.10 26.43 2.76
N GLN A 837 -20.97 25.12 2.61
CA GLN A 837 -20.66 24.15 3.66
C GLN A 837 -19.19 24.14 4.11
N THR A 838 -18.31 24.89 3.43
CA THR A 838 -16.89 25.08 3.77
C THR A 838 -16.65 26.55 4.11
N ASP A 839 -16.01 26.80 5.26
CA ASP A 839 -15.73 28.14 5.73
C ASP A 839 -14.32 28.65 5.34
N ILE A 840 -14.24 29.96 5.12
CA ILE A 840 -13.01 30.75 5.12
C ILE A 840 -13.20 31.85 6.15
N ASP A 841 -12.40 31.84 7.20
CA ASP A 841 -12.40 32.85 8.26
C ASP A 841 -11.60 34.09 7.82
N HIS A 842 -10.39 33.88 7.31
CA HIS A 842 -9.52 34.93 6.82
C HIS A 842 -8.52 34.40 5.78
N PHE A 843 -7.86 35.30 5.07
CA PHE A 843 -6.68 34.98 4.28
C PHE A 843 -5.55 35.97 4.58
N ARG A 844 -4.32 35.55 4.25
CA ARG A 844 -3.10 36.34 4.44
C ARG A 844 -2.37 36.47 3.11
N VAL A 845 -1.79 37.64 2.89
CA VAL A 845 -0.87 37.89 1.77
C VAL A 845 0.53 37.94 2.34
N TYR A 846 1.44 37.17 1.73
CA TYR A 846 2.84 37.12 2.10
C TYR A 846 3.69 37.73 0.99
N VAL A 847 4.67 38.54 1.38
CA VAL A 847 5.68 39.12 0.49
C VAL A 847 7.04 38.71 1.00
N ASN A 848 7.81 37.96 0.21
CA ASN A 848 9.12 37.43 0.61
C ASN A 848 9.06 36.82 2.01
N CYS A 849 8.14 35.86 2.19
CA CYS A 849 7.82 35.12 3.41
C CYS A 849 7.17 35.86 4.60
N ASP A 850 7.05 37.19 4.55
CA ASP A 850 6.41 37.95 5.63
C ASP A 850 4.95 38.23 5.33
N ALA A 851 4.06 37.94 6.29
CA ALA A 851 2.66 38.30 6.23
C ALA A 851 2.53 39.84 6.27
N VAL A 852 2.08 40.43 5.16
CA VAL A 852 1.88 41.89 5.03
C VAL A 852 0.42 42.30 5.17
N MET A 853 -0.51 41.36 4.94
CA MET A 853 -1.95 41.58 5.09
C MET A 853 -2.63 40.41 5.79
N HIS A 854 -3.66 40.74 6.56
CA HIS A 854 -4.62 39.80 7.15
C HIS A 854 -6.01 40.34 6.84
N VAL A 855 -6.78 39.60 6.05
CA VAL A 855 -8.08 40.06 5.56
C VAL A 855 -9.15 39.05 5.94
N ALA A 856 -10.19 39.52 6.64
CA ALA A 856 -11.34 38.70 6.98
C ALA A 856 -12.15 38.36 5.73
N ALA A 857 -12.60 37.11 5.62
CA ALA A 857 -13.51 36.66 4.58
C ALA A 857 -14.96 36.62 5.10
N THR A 858 -15.91 36.31 4.22
CA THR A 858 -17.32 36.14 4.58
C THR A 858 -17.79 34.73 4.27
N ASN A 859 -18.74 34.21 5.05
CA ASN A 859 -19.28 32.84 4.88
C ASN A 859 -20.79 32.89 4.61
N PRO A 860 -21.22 33.33 3.42
CA PRO A 860 -22.63 33.32 3.03
C PRO A 860 -23.16 31.88 2.92
N THR A 861 -24.44 31.68 3.22
CA THR A 861 -25.09 30.35 3.21
C THR A 861 -25.57 29.91 1.83
N ASP A 862 -25.62 30.83 0.87
CA ASP A 862 -26.22 30.66 -0.45
C ASP A 862 -25.28 31.08 -1.60
N SER A 863 -24.00 31.36 -1.30
CA SER A 863 -22.98 31.77 -2.27
C SER A 863 -21.67 31.05 -2.00
N ALA A 864 -20.92 30.74 -3.06
CA ALA A 864 -19.57 30.22 -2.95
C ALA A 864 -18.52 31.31 -2.71
N VAL A 865 -18.77 32.52 -3.22
CA VAL A 865 -17.84 33.65 -3.10
C VAL A 865 -17.70 34.05 -1.63
N LYS A 866 -16.49 33.89 -1.09
CA LYS A 866 -16.11 34.26 0.29
C LYS A 866 -15.48 35.64 0.36
N TYR A 867 -14.77 36.04 -0.70
CA TYR A 867 -14.16 37.34 -0.86
C TYR A 867 -13.98 37.66 -2.35
N ASP A 868 -14.17 38.92 -2.73
CA ASP A 868 -13.85 39.45 -4.06
C ASP A 868 -13.48 40.94 -3.90
N GLY A 869 -12.21 41.28 -4.14
CA GLY A 869 -11.77 42.67 -4.04
C GLY A 869 -10.28 42.88 -4.26
N THR A 870 -9.90 44.14 -4.43
CA THR A 870 -8.52 44.58 -4.64
C THR A 870 -7.91 45.12 -3.35
N LEU A 871 -6.68 44.68 -3.06
CA LEU A 871 -5.86 45.09 -1.92
C LEU A 871 -4.65 45.87 -2.42
N SER A 872 -4.30 46.98 -1.78
CA SER A 872 -3.03 47.65 -2.03
C SER A 872 -1.99 47.11 -1.07
N ILE A 873 -1.05 46.31 -1.56
CA ILE A 873 -0.04 45.61 -0.75
C ILE A 873 1.31 46.32 -0.82
N PRO A 874 2.07 46.42 0.28
CA PRO A 874 3.40 47.02 0.25
C PRO A 874 4.41 46.11 -0.44
N LEU A 875 5.28 46.69 -1.25
CA LEU A 875 6.42 46.01 -1.87
C LEU A 875 7.75 46.56 -1.32
N PRO A 876 8.77 45.70 -1.13
CA PRO A 876 10.13 46.17 -0.89
C PRO A 876 10.62 47.00 -2.08
N GLN A 877 11.49 47.98 -1.81
CA GLN A 877 12.11 48.84 -2.85
C GLN A 877 13.60 48.56 -3.03
N ASP A 878 14.18 47.73 -2.17
CA ASP A 878 15.61 47.40 -2.15
C ASP A 878 15.94 46.02 -2.74
N ARG A 879 14.91 45.23 -3.06
CA ARG A 879 15.01 43.85 -3.58
C ARG A 879 13.67 43.42 -4.16
N ASP A 880 13.71 42.48 -5.08
CA ASP A 880 12.51 41.95 -5.73
C ASP A 880 11.68 41.08 -4.80
N ALA A 881 10.44 40.83 -5.21
CA ALA A 881 9.44 40.23 -4.37
C ALA A 881 8.73 39.05 -5.02
N HIS A 882 8.44 38.01 -4.25
CA HIS A 882 7.41 37.05 -4.59
C HIS A 882 6.22 37.18 -3.63
N ILE A 883 5.02 36.97 -4.17
CA ILE A 883 3.75 37.15 -3.46
C ILE A 883 2.96 35.85 -3.46
N VAL A 884 2.56 35.36 -2.29
CA VAL A 884 1.66 34.20 -2.14
C VAL A 884 0.48 34.53 -1.23
N VAL A 885 -0.65 33.85 -1.45
CA VAL A 885 -1.88 34.03 -0.67
C VAL A 885 -2.36 32.71 -0.08
N LEU A 886 -2.59 32.70 1.24
CA LEU A 886 -3.06 31.53 1.98
C LEU A 886 -4.39 31.88 2.69
N GLY A 887 -5.42 31.05 2.50
CA GLY A 887 -6.72 31.20 3.16
C GLY A 887 -6.97 30.15 4.24
N PHE A 888 -7.59 30.53 5.35
CA PHE A 888 -7.78 29.67 6.53
C PHE A 888 -9.25 29.61 6.93
N GLY A 889 -9.71 28.43 7.36
CA GLY A 889 -11.02 28.24 8.00
C GLY A 889 -10.90 28.28 9.53
N ALA A 890 -12.04 28.29 10.22
CA ALA A 890 -12.12 28.20 11.68
C ALA A 890 -12.84 26.94 12.17
N ASN A 891 -13.60 26.27 11.31
CA ASN A 891 -14.47 25.15 11.67
C ASN A 891 -14.05 23.83 10.97
N ALA A 892 -14.54 22.71 11.49
CA ALA A 892 -14.49 21.45 10.74
C ALA A 892 -15.34 21.55 9.47
N MET A 893 -14.93 20.87 8.40
CA MET A 893 -15.73 20.79 7.16
C MET A 893 -16.99 19.94 7.39
N ASN A 894 -17.98 20.10 6.51
CA ASN A 894 -19.14 19.19 6.47
C ASN A 894 -18.69 17.72 6.45
N ARG A 895 -19.42 16.83 7.14
CA ARG A 895 -19.09 15.40 7.31
C ARG A 895 -18.94 14.60 6.00
N GLU A 896 -19.48 15.11 4.89
CA GLU A 896 -19.32 14.52 3.57
C GLU A 896 -18.01 14.90 2.88
N LEU A 897 -17.27 15.86 3.44
CA LEU A 897 -15.93 16.26 3.02
C LEU A 897 -14.88 15.71 4.00
N PRO A 898 -13.59 15.65 3.60
CA PRO A 898 -12.53 15.18 4.48
C PRO A 898 -12.49 15.94 5.82
N GLN A 899 -12.22 15.23 6.91
CA GLN A 899 -12.25 15.83 8.25
C GLN A 899 -10.83 16.14 8.72
N TYR A 900 -10.58 17.40 9.11
CA TYR A 900 -9.30 17.83 9.69
C TYR A 900 -9.48 19.03 10.62
N ASN A 901 -8.49 19.26 11.50
CA ASN A 901 -8.42 20.46 12.32
C ASN A 901 -7.89 21.63 11.46
N PRO A 902 -8.65 22.72 11.25
CA PRO A 902 -8.24 23.81 10.36
C PRO A 902 -7.09 24.67 10.92
N GLU A 903 -6.66 24.47 12.17
CA GLU A 903 -5.56 25.20 12.78
C GLU A 903 -4.25 25.01 12.00
N GLU A 904 -3.70 26.12 11.47
CA GLU A 904 -2.48 26.16 10.65
C GLU A 904 -2.56 25.41 9.31
N ILE A 905 -3.75 24.97 8.88
CA ILE A 905 -3.96 24.29 7.60
C ILE A 905 -4.72 25.23 6.65
N PRO A 906 -4.04 25.79 5.63
CA PRO A 906 -4.71 26.58 4.60
C PRO A 906 -5.76 25.76 3.85
N ARG A 907 -6.95 26.34 3.67
CA ARG A 907 -8.01 25.88 2.74
C ARG A 907 -7.58 26.00 1.29
N PHE A 908 -6.75 27.00 1.00
CA PHE A 908 -6.05 27.17 -0.27
C PHE A 908 -4.68 27.85 -0.05
N THR A 909 -3.75 27.57 -0.94
CA THR A 909 -2.44 28.24 -1.06
C THR A 909 -2.17 28.50 -2.54
N THR A 910 -1.93 29.76 -2.92
CA THR A 910 -1.48 30.09 -4.29
C THR A 910 0.03 29.95 -4.42
N ASN A 911 0.53 29.54 -5.59
CA ASN A 911 1.94 29.72 -5.95
C ASN A 911 2.28 31.20 -6.24
N PRO A 912 3.57 31.58 -6.34
CA PRO A 912 3.99 32.98 -6.33
C PRO A 912 3.67 33.76 -7.61
N ILE A 913 3.40 35.05 -7.46
CA ILE A 913 3.64 36.06 -8.51
C ILE A 913 5.01 36.68 -8.25
N PHE A 914 5.86 36.80 -9.28
CA PHE A 914 7.21 37.37 -9.16
C PHE A 914 7.22 38.84 -9.61
N VAL A 915 7.88 39.69 -8.82
CA VAL A 915 7.84 41.14 -8.98
C VAL A 915 9.25 41.70 -9.04
N ASP A 916 9.66 42.19 -10.21
CA ASP A 916 10.84 43.04 -10.37
C ASP A 916 10.51 44.43 -9.82
N THR A 917 11.02 44.69 -8.62
CA THR A 917 10.76 45.93 -7.86
C THR A 917 11.74 47.05 -8.18
N ASN A 918 12.89 46.67 -8.73
CA ASN A 918 14.00 47.58 -8.97
C ASN A 918 13.98 48.12 -10.43
N GLY A 919 13.28 47.43 -11.33
CA GLY A 919 13.02 47.81 -12.71
C GLY A 919 14.14 47.45 -13.69
N ASP A 920 15.01 46.50 -13.34
CA ASP A 920 16.11 46.05 -14.21
C ASP A 920 15.70 44.95 -15.20
N GLY A 921 14.50 44.42 -15.09
CA GLY A 921 13.93 43.41 -15.98
C GLY A 921 14.33 41.97 -15.66
N GLU A 922 15.02 41.73 -14.53
CA GLU A 922 15.35 40.40 -14.03
C GLU A 922 14.83 40.23 -12.60
N PHE A 923 14.32 39.06 -12.25
CA PHE A 923 13.97 38.77 -10.85
C PHE A 923 15.23 38.42 -10.05
N ILE A 924 15.61 39.26 -9.11
CA ILE A 924 16.71 39.04 -8.17
C ILE A 924 16.15 38.55 -6.83
N ALA A 925 16.44 37.30 -6.50
CA ALA A 925 15.94 36.67 -5.28
C ALA A 925 16.24 37.51 -4.01
N PRO A 926 15.29 37.64 -3.08
CA PRO A 926 15.39 38.55 -1.93
C PRO A 926 16.42 38.13 -0.86
N GLY A 927 16.93 36.90 -0.94
CA GLY A 927 17.89 36.28 -0.03
C GLY A 927 17.24 35.67 1.22
N GLY A 928 17.96 34.75 1.86
CA GLY A 928 17.50 34.05 3.05
C GLY A 928 17.24 34.96 4.26
N LYS A 929 16.18 34.63 5.00
CA LYS A 929 15.68 35.39 6.15
C LYS A 929 14.73 34.54 7.00
N THR A 930 14.41 35.02 8.19
CA THR A 930 13.35 34.45 9.04
C THR A 930 11.99 35.01 8.62
N CYS A 931 11.00 34.13 8.50
CA CYS A 931 9.64 34.47 8.11
C CYS A 931 8.82 35.06 9.27
N GLN A 932 7.95 36.02 8.96
CA GLN A 932 6.92 36.52 9.89
C GLN A 932 5.54 35.99 9.47
N HIS A 933 5.00 35.01 10.21
CA HIS A 933 3.73 34.37 9.83
C HIS A 933 2.47 35.19 10.15
N SER A 934 2.61 36.27 10.92
CA SER A 934 1.52 37.14 11.36
C SER A 934 1.80 38.61 11.07
N VAL A 935 0.77 39.36 10.70
CA VAL A 935 0.83 40.82 10.63
C VAL A 935 0.88 41.39 12.05
N ASN A 936 1.86 42.25 12.33
CA ASN A 936 1.97 42.97 13.61
C ASN A 936 0.93 44.09 13.76
#